data_AF-A0A501XBM4-F1
#
_entry.id   AF-A0A501XBM4-F1
#
_cell.length_a   1.000
_cell.length_b   1.000
_cell.length_c   1.000
_cell.angle_alpha   90.00
_cell.angle_beta   90.00
_cell.angle_gamma   90.00
#
_symmetry.space_group_name_H-M   'P 1'
#
loop_
_entity.id
_entity.type
_entity.pdbx_description
1 polymer ?
#
loop_
_entity_poly.entity_id
_entity_poly.type
_entity_poly.pdbx_seq_one_letter_code
_entity_poly.pdbx_strand_id
1 'polypeptide(L)'
;MEENQKPVKKDKFPLWAILLIIFLFITVIGAIGAVVFLFLGIDARFDHVSIINNDVEARTYNAKLMERNQKVIKNPEYKYGDLTIIEYPYAKDEENNLIYYLGEEGRKLLSDQFRKRANFGPEIDALTTVYINREIPSSDHHDSVNGVYYPHIGEIYLNLNSIIKLGPKIINDWPLEKRVEAILSVLVHEYTHHIDNVYDTSVKENDPYASSELEYKLNSDGKANVVNAKFLERFKEALKFNRPANYKDYLKTPIAFNVVDDERPIFKDYSSYDLFNYANNWEKNWTKEELERYKALELKLLIGNYYFNNTLNNDVRFSSSISRKNILYQYSFEELVPRELLKMSFTSTNMNFKNSRGKLKPIYNGDEELNPFENYLYFKLPITDSIYLTAIGDDDFKMFGLLEPASWQKDGKPYHNYTAFNTDWVFDEQLSIYLNANNQRPFAEIVKKQPNKYLSLLFEAYLDLMGYRQLISFAAVDNSNWVSDKTNNLKGRTDLLKFGGYLNLDDKQLEAVKNNAKTAFIIENNNVQKQLDIHTFNFNYIAKQKWNSKYDETGSNTYSETDLYQNDENYTYVSYVTDPFDKKDFLGKSTSGLFDITLWIDKNNNNIVEEDEKFELLNNAEGQKYYGLQEQNSRNITSYRSVYSLTNIPNISNKDYSYQIQIANKNNKNYLEIKQY
;
A
#
# COMPACT_ATOMS: atom_id res chain seq x y z
N MET A 1 -8.19 34.62 103.85
CA MET A 1 -9.41 34.19 103.13
C MET A 1 -9.27 34.69 101.72
N GLU A 2 -8.91 33.80 100.80
CA GLU A 2 -9.00 34.02 99.35
C GLU A 2 -9.31 32.65 98.74
N GLU A 3 -10.50 32.55 98.14
CA GLU A 3 -11.02 31.39 97.43
C GLU A 3 -10.22 31.18 96.14
N ASN A 4 -9.60 30.01 95.98
CA ASN A 4 -9.10 29.57 94.69
C ASN A 4 -10.06 28.55 94.07
N GLN A 5 -10.78 29.02 93.06
CA GLN A 5 -11.72 28.29 92.22
C GLN A 5 -11.03 27.08 91.55
N LYS A 6 -11.67 25.92 91.60
CA LYS A 6 -11.27 24.75 90.78
C LYS A 6 -11.58 25.06 89.31
N PRO A 7 -10.62 24.88 88.38
CA PRO A 7 -10.94 24.95 86.95
C PRO A 7 -11.76 23.73 86.54
N VAL A 8 -12.94 23.98 85.96
CA VAL A 8 -13.74 23.00 85.23
C VAL A 8 -12.92 22.51 84.03
N LYS A 9 -12.51 21.24 84.02
CA LYS A 9 -11.93 20.60 82.83
C LYS A 9 -13.01 20.58 81.75
N LYS A 10 -12.84 21.39 80.70
CA LYS A 10 -13.55 21.19 79.42
C LYS A 10 -13.11 19.84 78.87
N ASP A 11 -14.02 18.87 78.81
CA ASP A 11 -13.79 17.60 78.14
C ASP A 11 -13.41 17.88 76.69
N LYS A 12 -12.13 17.65 76.36
CA LYS A 12 -11.65 17.74 74.99
C LYS A 12 -12.26 16.56 74.24
N PHE A 13 -12.97 16.86 73.14
CA PHE A 13 -13.48 15.85 72.23
C PHE A 13 -12.34 14.86 71.91
N PRO A 14 -12.52 13.56 72.15
CA PRO A 14 -11.43 12.62 72.00
C PRO A 14 -10.91 12.63 70.57
N LEU A 15 -9.59 12.73 70.40
CA LEU A 15 -8.95 12.76 69.08
C LEU A 15 -9.36 11.56 68.21
N TRP A 16 -9.61 10.40 68.83
CA TRP A 16 -10.08 9.19 68.15
C TRP A 16 -11.48 9.37 67.54
N ALA A 17 -12.38 10.12 68.17
CA ALA A 17 -13.72 10.38 67.65
C ALA A 17 -13.68 11.34 66.45
N ILE A 18 -12.77 12.32 66.48
CA ILE A 18 -12.53 13.23 65.34
C ILE A 18 -11.96 12.45 64.14
N LEU A 19 -10.97 11.57 64.38
CA LEU A 19 -10.40 10.73 63.33
C LEU A 19 -11.43 9.77 62.73
N LEU A 20 -12.34 9.23 63.54
CA LEU A 20 -13.40 8.33 63.08
C LEU A 20 -14.42 9.07 62.21
N ILE A 21 -14.79 10.30 62.56
CA ILE A 21 -15.66 11.17 61.73
C ILE A 21 -14.99 11.49 60.39
N ILE A 22 -13.68 11.83 60.39
CA ILE A 22 -12.93 12.09 59.15
C ILE A 22 -12.88 10.83 58.27
N PHE A 23 -12.63 9.67 58.86
CA PHE A 23 -12.57 8.40 58.11
C PHE A 23 -13.92 8.05 57.49
N LEU A 24 -15.02 8.27 58.23
CA LEU A 24 -16.40 8.05 57.76
C LEU A 24 -16.76 9.02 56.62
N PHE A 25 -16.31 10.27 56.70
CA PHE A 25 -16.53 11.26 55.64
C PHE A 25 -15.77 10.90 54.35
N ILE A 26 -14.52 10.43 54.48
CA ILE A 26 -13.71 9.97 53.33
C ILE A 26 -14.34 8.72 52.69
N THR A 27 -14.86 7.77 53.48
CA THR A 27 -15.51 6.57 52.94
C THR A 27 -16.83 6.89 52.26
N VAL A 28 -17.63 7.81 52.80
CA VAL A 28 -18.90 8.24 52.17
C VAL A 28 -18.62 9.01 50.87
N ILE A 29 -17.65 9.93 50.85
CA ILE A 29 -17.25 10.64 49.63
C ILE A 29 -16.67 9.65 48.60
N GLY A 30 -15.86 8.69 49.03
CA GLY A 30 -15.34 7.64 48.16
C GLY A 30 -16.44 6.75 47.57
N ALA A 31 -17.45 6.39 48.37
CA ALA A 31 -18.60 5.62 47.91
C ALA A 31 -19.50 6.41 46.95
N ILE A 32 -19.76 7.70 47.23
CA ILE A 32 -20.49 8.59 46.32
C ILE A 32 -19.70 8.78 45.02
N GLY A 33 -18.39 9.00 45.10
CA GLY A 33 -17.51 9.08 43.93
C GLY A 33 -17.53 7.80 43.09
N ALA A 34 -17.53 6.63 43.73
CA ALA A 34 -17.63 5.34 43.03
C ALA A 34 -19.02 5.12 42.40
N VAL A 35 -20.11 5.51 43.07
CA VAL A 35 -21.47 5.42 42.53
C VAL A 35 -21.66 6.39 41.36
N VAL A 36 -21.16 7.62 41.47
CA VAL A 36 -21.18 8.60 40.38
C VAL A 36 -20.32 8.13 39.21
N PHE A 37 -19.15 7.53 39.47
CA PHE A 37 -18.31 6.93 38.43
C PHE A 37 -18.98 5.72 37.76
N LEU A 38 -19.71 4.89 38.50
CA LEU A 38 -20.46 3.75 37.96
C LEU A 38 -21.72 4.16 37.19
N PHE A 39 -22.42 5.24 37.60
CA PHE A 39 -23.66 5.69 36.97
C PHE A 39 -23.48 6.75 35.88
N LEU A 40 -22.39 7.54 35.90
CA LEU A 40 -22.09 8.56 34.88
C LEU A 40 -20.87 8.23 34.01
N GLY A 41 -20.03 7.25 34.40
CA GLY A 41 -18.71 7.01 33.80
C GLY A 41 -18.57 5.75 32.95
N ILE A 42 -19.65 5.03 32.65
CA ILE A 42 -19.60 3.90 31.70
C ILE A 42 -20.53 4.20 30.53
N ASP A 43 -19.92 4.43 29.37
CA ASP A 43 -20.51 4.44 28.04
C ASP A 43 -21.17 3.07 27.72
N ALA A 44 -22.26 2.73 28.41
CA ALA A 44 -23.10 1.56 28.10
C ALA A 44 -24.10 1.86 26.98
N ARG A 45 -23.69 2.55 25.90
CA ARG A 45 -24.61 2.96 24.81
C ARG A 45 -24.28 2.41 23.42
N PHE A 46 -23.18 1.68 23.27
CA PHE A 46 -22.89 0.96 22.04
C PHE A 46 -22.30 -0.39 22.43
N ASP A 47 -23.03 -1.46 22.15
CA ASP A 47 -22.42 -2.79 22.14
C ASP A 47 -21.44 -2.81 20.96
N HIS A 48 -20.14 -2.87 21.28
CA HIS A 48 -19.13 -3.18 20.28
C HIS A 48 -19.49 -4.52 19.67
N VAL A 49 -19.82 -4.49 18.39
CA VAL A 49 -20.00 -5.71 17.63
C VAL A 49 -18.59 -6.23 17.34
N SER A 50 -18.20 -7.30 18.04
CA SER A 50 -17.08 -8.14 17.61
C SER A 50 -17.33 -8.56 16.16
N ILE A 51 -16.37 -8.28 15.29
CA ILE A 51 -16.26 -8.69 13.87
C ILE A 51 -17.35 -9.71 13.46
N ILE A 52 -18.39 -9.26 12.74
CA ILE A 52 -19.44 -10.16 12.25
C ILE A 52 -18.96 -10.78 10.93
N ASN A 53 -18.65 -12.07 10.95
CA ASN A 53 -18.45 -12.88 9.75
C ASN A 53 -19.79 -13.41 9.20
N ASN A 54 -20.72 -12.49 8.86
CA ASN A 54 -22.00 -12.85 8.25
C ASN A 54 -22.13 -12.20 6.87
N ASP A 55 -21.90 -12.99 5.82
CA ASP A 55 -21.95 -12.53 4.42
C ASP A 55 -23.34 -11.96 4.04
N VAL A 56 -24.42 -12.35 4.75
CA VAL A 56 -25.77 -11.81 4.53
C VAL A 56 -25.87 -10.32 4.91
N GLU A 57 -25.06 -9.89 5.88
CA GLU A 57 -25.05 -8.53 6.41
C GLU A 57 -24.01 -7.65 5.70
N ALA A 58 -23.21 -8.22 4.80
CA ALA A 58 -22.20 -7.49 4.05
C ALA A 58 -22.82 -6.61 2.96
N ARG A 59 -22.14 -5.50 2.65
CA ARG A 59 -22.56 -4.57 1.58
C ARG A 59 -21.48 -4.43 0.54
N THR A 60 -21.85 -4.62 -0.72
CA THR A 60 -20.91 -4.65 -1.83
C THR A 60 -21.02 -3.40 -2.70
N TYR A 61 -19.89 -2.89 -3.15
CA TYR A 61 -19.75 -1.93 -4.24
C TYR A 61 -19.04 -2.59 -5.41
N ASN A 62 -19.50 -2.31 -6.65
CA ASN A 62 -18.91 -2.79 -7.90
C ASN A 62 -18.62 -4.31 -7.91
N ALA A 63 -19.62 -5.13 -7.58
CA ALA A 63 -19.46 -6.59 -7.53
C ALA A 63 -19.15 -7.17 -8.92
N LYS A 64 -18.13 -8.02 -9.04
CA LYS A 64 -17.84 -8.77 -10.29
C LYS A 64 -18.91 -9.80 -10.63
N LEU A 65 -19.55 -10.34 -9.61
CA LEU A 65 -20.56 -11.38 -9.70
C LEU A 65 -21.86 -10.93 -9.04
N MET A 66 -22.97 -11.46 -9.54
CA MET A 66 -24.29 -11.26 -8.96
C MET A 66 -25.05 -12.58 -8.92
N GLU A 67 -25.95 -12.72 -7.94
CA GLU A 67 -26.88 -13.84 -7.90
C GLU A 67 -28.16 -13.47 -8.68
N ARG A 68 -28.51 -14.30 -9.66
CA ARG A 68 -29.77 -14.18 -10.41
C ARG A 68 -30.39 -15.55 -10.59
N ASN A 69 -31.64 -15.73 -10.15
CA ASN A 69 -32.36 -17.00 -10.23
C ASN A 69 -31.57 -18.18 -9.62
N GLN A 70 -30.96 -17.99 -8.44
CA GLN A 70 -30.12 -18.99 -7.75
C GLN A 70 -28.88 -19.42 -8.54
N LYS A 71 -28.43 -18.62 -9.51
CA LYS A 71 -27.19 -18.82 -10.24
C LYS A 71 -26.28 -17.61 -10.05
N VAL A 72 -25.02 -17.87 -9.76
CA VAL A 72 -23.96 -16.86 -9.75
C VAL A 72 -23.55 -16.61 -11.19
N ILE A 73 -23.70 -15.37 -11.65
CA ILE A 73 -23.35 -14.92 -13.01
C ILE A 73 -22.46 -13.69 -12.93
N LYS A 74 -21.75 -13.38 -14.02
CA LYS A 74 -21.05 -12.10 -14.16
C LYS A 74 -22.04 -10.95 -14.02
N ASN A 75 -21.65 -9.92 -13.28
CA ASN A 75 -22.43 -8.71 -13.14
C ASN A 75 -22.24 -7.81 -14.38
N PRO A 76 -23.29 -7.55 -15.19
CA PRO A 76 -23.18 -6.65 -16.34
C PRO A 76 -22.96 -5.18 -15.94
N GLU A 77 -23.19 -4.81 -14.68
CA GLU A 77 -22.97 -3.47 -14.15
C GLU A 77 -21.56 -3.28 -13.55
N TYR A 78 -20.72 -4.32 -13.59
CA TYR A 78 -19.33 -4.22 -13.15
C TYR A 78 -18.57 -3.22 -14.01
N LYS A 79 -17.90 -2.28 -13.34
CA LYS A 79 -17.04 -1.28 -13.96
C LYS A 79 -15.60 -1.72 -13.85
N TYR A 80 -14.98 -1.97 -14.99
CA TYR A 80 -13.55 -2.25 -15.08
C TYR A 80 -12.74 -1.01 -14.65
N GLY A 81 -11.66 -1.22 -13.92
CA GLY A 81 -10.86 -0.15 -13.32
C GLY A 81 -11.38 0.37 -11.96
N ASP A 82 -12.56 -0.07 -11.51
CA ASP A 82 -13.09 0.24 -10.17
C ASP A 82 -12.85 -0.94 -9.21
N LEU A 83 -12.64 -0.65 -7.92
CA LEU A 83 -12.46 -1.69 -6.90
C LEU A 83 -13.79 -2.38 -6.57
N THR A 84 -13.77 -3.71 -6.42
CA THR A 84 -14.85 -4.44 -5.73
C THR A 84 -14.61 -4.35 -4.22
N ILE A 85 -15.52 -3.68 -3.50
CA ILE A 85 -15.39 -3.46 -2.05
C ILE A 85 -16.56 -4.13 -1.33
N ILE A 86 -16.26 -4.99 -0.35
CA ILE A 86 -17.25 -5.61 0.53
C ILE A 86 -17.02 -5.11 1.96
N GLU A 87 -18.02 -4.45 2.52
CA GLU A 87 -17.96 -3.90 3.87
C GLU A 87 -18.89 -4.65 4.82
N TYR A 88 -18.34 -5.03 5.98
CA TYR A 88 -19.07 -5.62 7.08
C TYR A 88 -19.40 -4.55 8.12
N PRO A 89 -20.54 -4.67 8.82
CA PRO A 89 -20.91 -3.74 9.87
C PRO A 89 -19.87 -3.78 11.01
N TYR A 90 -19.64 -2.63 11.64
CA TYR A 90 -18.66 -2.51 12.74
C TYR A 90 -19.32 -2.22 14.10
N ALA A 91 -20.61 -1.86 14.10
CA ALA A 91 -21.37 -1.58 15.30
C ALA A 91 -22.87 -1.78 15.04
N LYS A 92 -23.64 -1.72 16.12
CA LYS A 92 -25.10 -1.60 16.09
C LYS A 92 -25.52 -0.34 16.83
N ASP A 93 -26.59 0.31 16.38
CA ASP A 93 -27.20 1.41 17.11
C ASP A 93 -28.12 0.91 18.24
N GLU A 94 -28.71 1.85 18.99
CA GLU A 94 -29.63 1.56 20.09
C GLU A 94 -30.91 0.81 19.63
N GLU A 95 -31.23 0.87 18.34
CA GLU A 95 -32.37 0.19 17.71
C GLU A 95 -31.97 -1.16 17.08
N ASN A 96 -30.72 -1.60 17.28
CA ASN A 96 -30.14 -2.83 16.73
C ASN A 96 -30.03 -2.82 15.18
N ASN A 97 -30.02 -1.64 14.55
CA ASN A 97 -29.64 -1.51 13.15
C ASN A 97 -28.12 -1.59 13.00
N LEU A 98 -27.69 -2.20 11.89
CA LEU A 98 -26.28 -2.35 11.55
C LEU A 98 -25.68 -1.03 11.07
N ILE A 99 -24.54 -0.66 11.66
CA ILE A 99 -23.78 0.53 11.29
C ILE A 99 -22.54 0.10 10.48
N TYR A 100 -22.39 0.72 9.32
CA TYR A 100 -21.24 0.54 8.42
C TYR A 100 -20.30 1.74 8.54
N TYR A 101 -18.99 1.49 8.45
CA TYR A 101 -17.96 2.50 8.65
C TYR A 101 -17.96 3.54 7.52
N LEU A 102 -18.14 3.10 6.27
CA LEU A 102 -18.23 3.93 5.08
C LEU A 102 -19.67 4.07 4.59
N GLY A 103 -20.43 2.96 4.53
CA GLY A 103 -21.72 2.95 3.85
C GLY A 103 -21.58 3.04 2.33
N GLU A 104 -22.69 3.16 1.61
CA GLU A 104 -22.73 3.10 0.14
C GLU A 104 -21.91 4.21 -0.53
N GLU A 105 -22.19 5.47 -0.19
CA GLU A 105 -21.45 6.63 -0.71
C GLU A 105 -19.97 6.57 -0.34
N GLY A 106 -19.64 6.03 0.83
CA GLY A 106 -18.27 5.91 1.29
C GLY A 106 -17.44 4.90 0.52
N ARG A 107 -18.02 3.73 0.20
CA ARG A 107 -17.34 2.72 -0.63
C ARG A 107 -17.08 3.24 -2.05
N LYS A 108 -18.05 3.96 -2.62
CA LYS A 108 -17.88 4.64 -3.91
C LYS A 108 -16.78 5.70 -3.85
N LEU A 109 -16.81 6.56 -2.83
CA LEU A 109 -15.79 7.58 -2.62
C LEU A 109 -14.38 6.98 -2.42
N LEU A 110 -14.27 5.86 -1.70
CA LEU A 110 -13.00 5.15 -1.54
C LEU A 110 -12.45 4.67 -2.89
N SER A 111 -13.28 4.04 -3.73
CA SER A 111 -12.88 3.61 -5.08
C SER A 111 -12.49 4.80 -5.96
N ASP A 112 -13.23 5.92 -5.89
CA ASP A 112 -12.90 7.14 -6.63
C ASP A 112 -11.57 7.77 -6.19
N GLN A 113 -11.34 7.86 -4.88
CA GLN A 113 -10.07 8.40 -4.34
C GLN A 113 -8.88 7.48 -4.64
N PHE A 114 -9.09 6.17 -4.61
CA PHE A 114 -8.09 5.19 -5.02
C PHE A 114 -7.67 5.42 -6.48
N ARG A 115 -8.63 5.49 -7.41
CA ARG A 115 -8.33 5.72 -8.84
C ARG A 115 -7.64 7.05 -9.13
N LYS A 116 -7.84 8.05 -8.27
CA LYS A 116 -7.19 9.35 -8.41
C LYS A 116 -5.74 9.38 -7.91
N ARG A 117 -5.38 8.52 -6.96
CA ARG A 117 -4.18 8.71 -6.11
C ARG A 117 -3.27 7.49 -6.00
N ALA A 118 -3.78 6.29 -6.31
CA ALA A 118 -3.00 5.07 -6.36
C ALA A 118 -2.41 4.87 -7.76
N ASN A 119 -1.22 4.29 -7.86
CA ASN A 119 -0.76 3.75 -9.12
C ASN A 119 -1.52 2.45 -9.41
N PHE A 120 -2.15 2.35 -10.56
CA PHE A 120 -2.81 1.13 -11.02
C PHE A 120 -2.87 1.09 -12.54
N GLY A 121 -2.90 -0.12 -13.08
CA GLY A 121 -3.14 -0.41 -14.48
C GLY A 121 -4.11 -1.59 -14.64
N PRO A 122 -3.93 -2.42 -15.69
CA PRO A 122 -4.78 -3.56 -15.98
C PRO A 122 -4.90 -4.57 -14.82
N GLU A 123 -3.87 -4.71 -13.98
CA GLU A 123 -3.82 -5.68 -12.89
C GLU A 123 -4.92 -5.49 -11.84
N ILE A 124 -5.53 -4.31 -11.76
CA ILE A 124 -6.63 -4.06 -10.82
C ILE A 124 -7.79 -5.06 -10.99
N ASP A 125 -8.02 -5.61 -12.20
CA ASP A 125 -9.03 -6.65 -12.41
C ASP A 125 -8.63 -8.02 -11.86
N ALA A 126 -7.33 -8.27 -11.63
CA ALA A 126 -6.85 -9.48 -10.96
C ALA A 126 -7.05 -9.43 -9.45
N LEU A 127 -7.26 -8.24 -8.86
CA LEU A 127 -7.69 -8.11 -7.47
C LEU A 127 -9.15 -8.50 -7.34
N THR A 128 -9.45 -9.59 -6.63
CA THR A 128 -10.79 -10.14 -6.46
C THR A 128 -11.68 -9.20 -5.66
N THR A 129 -11.25 -8.80 -4.47
CA THR A 129 -12.08 -8.00 -3.54
C THR A 129 -11.24 -7.32 -2.46
N VAL A 130 -11.68 -6.13 -2.05
CA VAL A 130 -11.25 -5.44 -0.83
C VAL A 130 -12.31 -5.62 0.25
N TYR A 131 -11.97 -6.29 1.33
CA TYR A 131 -12.84 -6.42 2.50
C TYR A 131 -12.55 -5.33 3.52
N ILE A 132 -13.61 -4.74 4.07
CA ILE A 132 -13.52 -3.80 5.18
C ILE A 132 -14.20 -4.44 6.38
N ASN A 133 -13.47 -4.52 7.49
CA ASN A 133 -13.97 -5.04 8.76
C ASN A 133 -14.41 -6.51 8.74
N ARG A 134 -13.80 -7.32 7.88
CA ARG A 134 -13.97 -8.78 7.87
C ARG A 134 -12.90 -9.44 8.74
N GLU A 135 -13.23 -10.58 9.36
CA GLU A 135 -12.21 -11.38 10.04
C GLU A 135 -11.17 -11.84 9.02
N ILE A 136 -9.90 -11.65 9.35
CA ILE A 136 -8.79 -12.08 8.50
C ILE A 136 -8.69 -13.61 8.60
N PRO A 137 -8.64 -14.38 7.51
CA PRO A 137 -8.49 -15.83 7.62
C PRO A 137 -7.13 -16.23 8.22
N SER A 138 -7.14 -17.14 9.20
CA SER A 138 -5.92 -17.85 9.67
C SER A 138 -4.81 -16.99 10.31
N SER A 139 -5.11 -15.87 10.98
CA SER A 139 -4.09 -15.10 11.70
C SER A 139 -4.33 -15.05 13.22
N ASP A 140 -3.39 -15.58 14.00
CA ASP A 140 -3.40 -15.46 15.47
C ASP A 140 -3.18 -13.99 15.94
N HIS A 141 -3.06 -13.03 15.01
CA HIS A 141 -2.57 -11.65 15.24
C HIS A 141 -3.51 -10.59 14.64
N HIS A 142 -4.82 -10.85 14.61
CA HIS A 142 -5.84 -9.90 14.11
C HIS A 142 -5.68 -8.48 14.66
N ASP A 143 -5.17 -8.30 15.88
CA ASP A 143 -5.16 -7.00 16.55
C ASP A 143 -3.98 -6.09 16.22
N SER A 144 -2.98 -6.56 15.47
CA SER A 144 -1.73 -5.80 15.25
C SER A 144 -1.53 -5.25 13.83
N VAL A 145 -2.38 -5.60 12.86
CA VAL A 145 -2.24 -5.15 11.47
C VAL A 145 -3.47 -4.36 11.02
N ASN A 146 -3.25 -3.26 10.29
CA ASN A 146 -4.33 -2.43 9.74
C ASN A 146 -4.81 -2.96 8.38
N GLY A 147 -3.98 -3.74 7.70
CA GLY A 147 -4.22 -4.30 6.38
C GLY A 147 -3.48 -5.62 6.20
N VAL A 148 -3.94 -6.45 5.26
CA VAL A 148 -3.19 -7.58 4.72
C VAL A 148 -3.67 -7.94 3.31
N TYR A 149 -2.73 -8.21 2.42
CA TYR A 149 -2.98 -8.79 1.09
C TYR A 149 -2.73 -10.31 1.06
N TYR A 150 -3.64 -11.05 0.41
CA TYR A 150 -3.53 -12.49 0.15
C TYR A 150 -3.34 -12.79 -1.34
N PRO A 151 -2.09 -13.05 -1.79
CA PRO A 151 -1.74 -13.34 -3.19
C PRO A 151 -2.55 -14.40 -3.89
N HIS A 152 -2.77 -15.51 -3.20
CA HIS A 152 -3.31 -16.73 -3.79
C HIS A 152 -4.80 -16.63 -4.10
N ILE A 153 -5.49 -15.62 -3.56
CA ILE A 153 -6.90 -15.31 -3.83
C ILE A 153 -7.10 -13.90 -4.39
N GLY A 154 -6.05 -13.07 -4.41
CA GLY A 154 -6.13 -11.68 -4.84
C GLY A 154 -7.05 -10.85 -3.95
N GLU A 155 -7.04 -11.04 -2.64
CA GLU A 155 -7.92 -10.34 -1.71
C GLU A 155 -7.15 -9.42 -0.76
N ILE A 156 -7.69 -8.24 -0.47
CA ILE A 156 -7.17 -7.31 0.55
C ILE A 156 -8.15 -7.27 1.70
N TYR A 157 -7.65 -7.32 2.93
CA TYR A 157 -8.44 -7.17 4.15
C TYR A 157 -7.98 -5.92 4.88
N LEU A 158 -8.88 -4.97 5.07
CA LEU A 158 -8.67 -3.75 5.85
C LEU A 158 -9.31 -3.93 7.22
N ASN A 159 -8.49 -3.84 8.26
CA ASN A 159 -8.92 -3.98 9.64
C ASN A 159 -9.17 -2.60 10.26
N LEU A 160 -10.35 -2.42 10.86
CA LEU A 160 -10.72 -1.18 11.53
C LEU A 160 -10.42 -1.20 13.04
N ASN A 161 -9.88 -2.28 13.61
CA ASN A 161 -9.65 -2.46 15.05
C ASN A 161 -8.93 -1.26 15.72
N SER A 162 -7.95 -0.66 15.05
CA SER A 162 -7.24 0.52 15.56
C SER A 162 -8.11 1.78 15.60
N ILE A 163 -9.03 1.92 14.65
CA ILE A 163 -9.94 3.05 14.50
C ILE A 163 -11.16 2.89 15.43
N ILE A 164 -11.80 1.71 15.45
CA ILE A 164 -13.04 1.46 16.20
C ILE A 164 -12.89 1.54 17.72
N LYS A 165 -11.66 1.43 18.24
CA LYS A 165 -11.34 1.68 19.67
C LYS A 165 -11.73 3.09 20.13
N LEU A 166 -11.95 4.01 19.21
CA LEU A 166 -12.47 5.35 19.50
C LEU A 166 -13.95 5.36 19.95
N GLY A 167 -14.69 4.29 19.69
CA GLY A 167 -16.12 4.22 19.97
C GLY A 167 -16.97 4.66 18.75
N PRO A 168 -18.07 3.95 18.45
CA PRO A 168 -18.89 4.20 17.26
C PRO A 168 -19.43 5.63 17.14
N LYS A 169 -19.75 6.27 18.27
CA LYS A 169 -20.21 7.67 18.29
C LYS A 169 -19.18 8.64 17.71
N ILE A 170 -17.92 8.54 18.15
CA ILE A 170 -16.85 9.44 17.69
C ILE A 170 -16.63 9.27 16.19
N ILE A 171 -16.71 8.04 15.70
CA ILE A 171 -16.47 7.69 14.31
C ILE A 171 -17.63 8.11 13.42
N ASN A 172 -18.88 7.91 13.85
CA ASN A 172 -20.06 8.35 13.12
C ASN A 172 -20.13 9.88 12.99
N ASP A 173 -19.54 10.61 13.93
CA ASP A 173 -19.41 12.08 13.85
C ASP A 173 -18.30 12.53 12.86
N TRP A 174 -17.48 11.63 12.33
CA TRP A 174 -16.46 11.99 11.34
C TRP A 174 -17.09 12.24 9.96
N PRO A 175 -16.66 13.31 9.25
CA PRO A 175 -16.95 13.46 7.83
C PRO A 175 -16.58 12.19 7.06
N LEU A 176 -17.35 11.87 6.02
CA LEU A 176 -17.16 10.64 5.25
C LEU A 176 -15.75 10.59 4.63
N GLU A 177 -15.27 11.72 4.14
CA GLU A 177 -13.95 11.88 3.55
C GLU A 177 -12.85 11.55 4.55
N LYS A 178 -13.04 11.92 5.83
CA LYS A 178 -12.09 11.58 6.90
C LYS A 178 -12.03 10.08 7.12
N ARG A 179 -13.19 9.42 7.08
CA ARG A 179 -13.29 7.97 7.24
C ARG A 179 -12.64 7.22 6.08
N VAL A 180 -12.84 7.70 4.85
CA VAL A 180 -12.18 7.19 3.64
C VAL A 180 -10.67 7.37 3.72
N GLU A 181 -10.21 8.57 4.04
CA GLU A 181 -8.79 8.89 4.10
C GLU A 181 -8.06 8.02 5.14
N ALA A 182 -8.72 7.67 6.25
CA ALA A 182 -8.14 6.83 7.31
C ALA A 182 -7.73 5.42 6.87
N ILE A 183 -8.35 4.87 5.82
CA ILE A 183 -8.09 3.51 5.35
C ILE A 183 -7.51 3.47 3.93
N LEU A 184 -7.60 4.56 3.17
CA LEU A 184 -7.18 4.63 1.77
C LEU A 184 -5.69 4.30 1.60
N SER A 185 -4.85 4.83 2.45
CA SER A 185 -3.41 4.60 2.38
C SER A 185 -2.99 3.17 2.68
N VAL A 186 -3.62 2.54 3.67
CA VAL A 186 -3.45 1.11 3.97
C VAL A 186 -3.89 0.32 2.74
N LEU A 187 -5.03 0.65 2.14
CA LEU A 187 -5.48 0.04 0.88
C LEU A 187 -4.45 0.20 -0.24
N VAL A 188 -3.85 1.37 -0.43
CA VAL A 188 -2.82 1.58 -1.47
C VAL A 188 -1.54 0.79 -1.17
N HIS A 189 -1.14 0.67 0.09
CA HIS A 189 -0.01 -0.16 0.50
C HIS A 189 -0.27 -1.64 0.19
N GLU A 190 -1.40 -2.19 0.64
CA GLU A 190 -1.78 -3.58 0.37
C GLU A 190 -2.00 -3.84 -1.14
N TYR A 191 -2.50 -2.85 -1.87
CA TYR A 191 -2.61 -2.93 -3.32
C TYR A 191 -1.24 -2.96 -4.01
N THR A 192 -0.22 -2.33 -3.44
CA THR A 192 1.12 -2.43 -4.02
C THR A 192 1.73 -3.80 -3.81
N HIS A 193 1.44 -4.48 -2.69
CA HIS A 193 1.73 -5.92 -2.56
C HIS A 193 1.02 -6.75 -3.64
N HIS A 194 -0.18 -6.33 -4.08
CA HIS A 194 -0.85 -6.96 -5.22
C HIS A 194 -0.09 -6.73 -6.54
N ILE A 195 0.37 -5.51 -6.82
CA ILE A 195 1.21 -5.20 -7.99
C ILE A 195 2.49 -6.05 -7.97
N ASP A 196 3.21 -6.07 -6.84
CA ASP A 196 4.43 -6.86 -6.64
C ASP A 196 4.19 -8.34 -6.94
N ASN A 197 3.06 -8.88 -6.46
CA ASN A 197 2.71 -10.27 -6.70
C ASN A 197 2.26 -10.60 -8.14
N VAL A 198 1.68 -9.64 -8.85
CA VAL A 198 1.28 -9.81 -10.25
C VAL A 198 2.50 -9.78 -11.16
N TYR A 199 3.45 -8.87 -10.91
CA TYR A 199 4.50 -8.54 -11.87
C TYR A 199 5.92 -8.93 -11.46
N ASP A 200 6.27 -8.90 -10.17
CA ASP A 200 7.65 -9.12 -9.71
C ASP A 200 7.84 -10.52 -9.16
N THR A 201 7.11 -10.87 -8.09
CA THR A 201 7.24 -12.18 -7.42
C THR A 201 6.47 -13.30 -8.15
N SER A 202 5.90 -13.00 -9.31
CA SER A 202 5.27 -13.98 -10.21
C SER A 202 6.29 -14.72 -11.10
N VAL A 203 7.58 -14.37 -11.06
CA VAL A 203 8.63 -15.09 -11.79
C VAL A 203 9.07 -16.38 -11.07
N LYS A 204 9.48 -17.39 -11.85
CA LYS A 204 10.05 -18.64 -11.32
C LYS A 204 11.58 -18.58 -11.37
N GLU A 205 12.27 -19.36 -10.54
CA GLU A 205 13.74 -19.42 -10.48
C GLU A 205 14.40 -19.74 -11.82
N ASN A 206 13.71 -20.47 -12.71
CA ASN A 206 14.20 -20.84 -14.03
C ASN A 206 13.82 -19.85 -15.15
N ASP A 207 13.14 -18.75 -14.84
CA ASP A 207 12.89 -17.69 -15.80
C ASP A 207 14.21 -16.95 -16.13
N PRO A 208 14.54 -16.70 -17.40
CA PRO A 208 15.80 -16.06 -17.79
C PRO A 208 15.97 -14.63 -17.25
N TYR A 209 14.88 -13.99 -16.82
CA TYR A 209 14.88 -12.65 -16.25
C TYR A 209 14.69 -12.64 -14.72
N ALA A 210 14.68 -13.80 -14.08
CA ALA A 210 14.58 -13.89 -12.62
C ALA A 210 15.93 -13.67 -11.93
N SER A 211 15.88 -13.12 -10.73
CA SER A 211 16.96 -13.08 -9.75
C SER A 211 16.50 -13.77 -8.46
N SER A 212 17.36 -14.62 -7.90
CA SER A 212 17.15 -15.30 -6.62
C SER A 212 18.23 -14.93 -5.60
N GLU A 213 18.85 -13.75 -5.76
CA GLU A 213 20.00 -13.33 -4.95
C GLU A 213 19.61 -12.92 -3.53
N LEU A 214 18.34 -12.53 -3.33
CA LEU A 214 17.79 -12.14 -2.03
C LEU A 214 17.22 -13.36 -1.29
N GLU A 215 17.28 -13.32 0.02
CA GLU A 215 16.70 -14.24 0.98
C GLU A 215 15.37 -13.64 1.49
N TYR A 216 14.31 -14.43 1.44
CA TYR A 216 13.03 -14.06 2.02
C TYR A 216 13.13 -14.16 3.55
N LYS A 217 13.26 -13.02 4.24
CA LYS A 217 13.47 -12.99 5.70
C LYS A 217 12.23 -12.72 6.54
N LEU A 218 11.08 -12.52 5.91
CA LEU A 218 9.79 -12.38 6.62
C LEU A 218 9.26 -13.73 7.14
N ASN A 219 9.74 -14.86 6.59
CA ASN A 219 9.55 -16.20 7.13
C ASN A 219 10.90 -16.80 7.56
N SER A 220 10.87 -17.82 8.42
CA SER A 220 12.07 -18.48 8.93
C SER A 220 12.56 -19.63 8.03
N ASP A 221 12.08 -19.72 6.78
CA ASP A 221 12.19 -20.94 5.98
C ASP A 221 13.48 -21.00 5.14
N GLY A 222 14.30 -19.95 5.15
CA GLY A 222 15.55 -19.92 4.39
C GLY A 222 15.31 -20.12 2.89
N LYS A 223 14.30 -19.42 2.33
CA LYS A 223 13.92 -19.47 0.91
C LYS A 223 14.49 -18.26 0.16
N ALA A 224 14.79 -18.44 -1.12
CA ALA A 224 15.11 -17.32 -1.99
C ALA A 224 13.85 -16.48 -2.24
N ASN A 225 14.01 -15.16 -2.28
CA ASN A 225 13.02 -14.28 -2.86
C ASN A 225 13.31 -14.14 -4.36
N VAL A 226 12.39 -14.63 -5.19
CA VAL A 226 12.55 -14.73 -6.64
C VAL A 226 11.79 -13.58 -7.28
N VAL A 227 12.53 -12.67 -7.93
CA VAL A 227 12.03 -11.37 -8.41
C VAL A 227 12.59 -11.06 -9.81
N ASN A 228 12.08 -10.05 -10.49
CA ASN A 228 12.62 -9.60 -11.77
C ASN A 228 14.00 -8.95 -11.58
N ALA A 229 15.00 -9.46 -12.30
CA ALA A 229 16.39 -9.03 -12.16
C ALA A 229 16.61 -7.57 -12.57
N LYS A 230 15.97 -7.11 -13.65
CA LYS A 230 16.08 -5.72 -14.13
C LYS A 230 15.45 -4.76 -13.11
N PHE A 231 14.27 -5.10 -12.59
CA PHE A 231 13.61 -4.29 -11.56
C PHE A 231 14.49 -4.19 -10.31
N LEU A 232 14.99 -5.32 -9.79
CA LEU A 232 15.85 -5.34 -8.61
C LEU A 232 17.13 -4.50 -8.80
N GLU A 233 17.79 -4.60 -9.95
CA GLU A 233 18.98 -3.80 -10.27
C GLU A 233 18.67 -2.30 -10.23
N ARG A 234 17.61 -1.88 -10.93
CA ARG A 234 17.19 -0.47 -11.01
C ARG A 234 16.71 0.07 -9.66
N PHE A 235 15.99 -0.75 -8.90
CA PHE A 235 15.55 -0.44 -7.55
C PHE A 235 16.74 -0.17 -6.63
N LYS A 236 17.74 -1.06 -6.64
CA LYS A 236 18.98 -0.88 -5.88
C LYS A 236 19.78 0.34 -6.34
N GLU A 237 19.83 0.59 -7.64
CA GLU A 237 20.54 1.74 -8.23
C GLU A 237 19.92 3.08 -7.78
N ALA A 238 18.58 3.18 -7.86
CA ALA A 238 17.84 4.39 -7.54
C ALA A 238 17.92 4.73 -6.04
N LEU A 239 17.77 3.71 -5.18
CA LEU A 239 17.74 3.86 -3.73
C LEU A 239 19.12 3.73 -3.05
N LYS A 240 20.19 3.54 -3.84
CA LYS A 240 21.57 3.38 -3.35
C LYS A 240 21.78 2.19 -2.42
N PHE A 241 21.14 1.07 -2.74
CA PHE A 241 21.37 -0.23 -2.10
C PHE A 241 22.49 -1.05 -2.77
N ASN A 242 23.33 -0.42 -3.59
CA ASN A 242 24.55 -1.05 -4.08
C ASN A 242 25.71 -0.79 -3.11
N ARG A 243 26.63 -1.76 -2.99
CA ARG A 243 27.78 -1.65 -2.09
C ARG A 243 28.60 -0.39 -2.42
N PRO A 244 28.78 0.55 -1.47
CA PRO A 244 29.61 1.71 -1.71
C PRO A 244 31.09 1.30 -1.78
N ALA A 245 31.88 2.02 -2.59
CA ALA A 245 33.33 1.92 -2.55
C ALA A 245 33.89 2.33 -1.18
N ASN A 246 33.23 3.28 -0.51
CA ASN A 246 33.51 3.70 0.85
C ASN A 246 32.20 3.93 1.62
N TYR A 247 31.96 3.15 2.68
CA TYR A 247 30.76 3.26 3.51
C TYR A 247 30.48 4.69 3.99
N LYS A 248 31.52 5.48 4.30
CA LYS A 248 31.34 6.87 4.77
C LYS A 248 30.61 7.77 3.77
N ASP A 249 30.61 7.41 2.49
CA ASP A 249 29.94 8.21 1.46
C ASP A 249 28.42 8.16 1.61
N TYR A 250 27.88 7.06 2.16
CA TYR A 250 26.44 6.83 2.38
C TYR A 250 26.03 6.91 3.85
N LEU A 251 26.98 7.10 4.77
CA LEU A 251 26.67 7.47 6.16
C LEU A 251 26.41 8.97 6.26
N LYS A 252 25.54 9.37 7.18
CA LYS A 252 25.23 10.79 7.40
C LYS A 252 26.25 11.43 8.34
N THR A 253 26.48 12.73 8.16
CA THR A 253 27.30 13.50 9.10
C THR A 253 26.74 13.48 10.53
N PRO A 254 27.58 13.32 11.57
CA PRO A 254 27.16 13.42 12.96
C PRO A 254 26.42 14.72 13.30
N ILE A 255 26.76 15.83 12.63
CA ILE A 255 26.10 17.14 12.84
C ILE A 255 24.70 17.19 12.24
N ALA A 256 24.18 16.12 11.65
CA ALA A 256 22.79 16.07 11.21
C ALA A 256 21.87 15.51 12.30
N PHE A 257 22.43 15.11 13.45
CA PHE A 257 21.70 14.37 14.47
C PHE A 257 21.56 15.10 15.82
N ASN A 258 20.35 15.10 16.42
CA ASN A 258 20.05 15.51 17.78
C ASN A 258 20.07 14.31 18.73
N VAL A 259 21.26 13.98 19.23
CA VAL A 259 21.41 12.88 20.19
C VAL A 259 20.94 13.35 21.57
N VAL A 260 19.88 12.74 22.10
CA VAL A 260 19.56 12.78 23.53
C VAL A 260 20.21 11.56 24.18
N ASP A 261 20.67 11.69 25.42
CA ASP A 261 21.31 10.67 26.28
C ASP A 261 21.32 9.22 25.74
N ASP A 262 22.50 8.59 25.62
CA ASP A 262 22.74 7.19 25.19
C ASP A 262 22.11 6.71 23.85
N GLU A 263 21.19 7.46 23.23
CA GLU A 263 20.60 7.14 21.93
C GLU A 263 21.64 7.24 20.81
N ARG A 264 21.63 6.26 19.89
CA ARG A 264 22.54 6.26 18.73
C ARG A 264 21.73 6.27 17.43
N PRO A 265 21.93 7.26 16.53
CA PRO A 265 21.35 7.23 15.20
C PRO A 265 21.89 6.03 14.42
N ILE A 266 21.02 5.17 13.90
CA ILE A 266 21.48 4.02 13.12
C ILE A 266 22.27 4.47 11.88
N PHE A 267 21.82 5.54 11.21
CA PHE A 267 22.43 6.09 10.00
C PHE A 267 23.75 6.84 10.20
N LYS A 268 24.18 7.01 11.45
CA LYS A 268 25.55 7.44 11.76
C LYS A 268 26.55 6.32 11.50
N ASP A 269 26.15 5.08 11.81
CA ASP A 269 27.04 3.92 11.81
C ASP A 269 26.74 2.92 10.69
N TYR A 270 25.50 2.88 10.17
CA TYR A 270 25.01 1.94 9.15
C TYR A 270 24.21 2.66 8.06
N SER A 271 24.60 2.49 6.80
CA SER A 271 23.94 3.11 5.64
C SER A 271 22.65 2.37 5.25
N SER A 272 21.82 2.96 4.38
CA SER A 272 20.68 2.26 3.79
C SER A 272 21.11 0.96 3.07
N TYR A 273 22.29 0.94 2.44
CA TYR A 273 22.88 -0.29 1.90
C TYR A 273 23.11 -1.36 2.97
N ASP A 274 23.67 -0.98 4.13
CA ASP A 274 23.93 -1.92 5.23
C ASP A 274 22.65 -2.56 5.74
N LEU A 275 21.60 -1.75 5.91
CA LEU A 275 20.31 -2.22 6.42
C LEU A 275 19.59 -3.11 5.40
N PHE A 276 19.63 -2.74 4.12
CA PHE A 276 19.12 -3.58 3.02
C PHE A 276 19.87 -4.91 2.93
N ASN A 277 21.20 -4.88 2.93
CA ASN A 277 22.03 -6.09 2.81
C ASN A 277 21.83 -7.03 4.01
N TYR A 278 21.71 -6.47 5.22
CA TYR A 278 21.39 -7.24 6.42
C TYR A 278 20.00 -7.89 6.35
N ALA A 279 19.00 -7.15 5.85
CA ALA A 279 17.62 -7.60 5.74
C ALA A 279 17.37 -8.60 4.62
N ASN A 280 18.14 -8.57 3.53
CA ASN A 280 17.82 -9.35 2.33
C ASN A 280 18.90 -10.33 1.89
N ASN A 281 20.17 -10.19 2.27
CA ASN A 281 21.19 -11.10 1.76
C ASN A 281 21.42 -12.29 2.68
N TRP A 282 21.69 -13.43 2.04
CA TRP A 282 22.15 -14.65 2.69
C TRP A 282 23.44 -14.39 3.47
N GLU A 283 23.48 -14.78 4.74
CA GLU A 283 24.67 -14.60 5.60
C GLU A 283 25.93 -15.21 4.97
N LYS A 284 25.81 -16.37 4.30
CA LYS A 284 26.91 -17.04 3.59
C LYS A 284 27.52 -16.22 2.45
N ASN A 285 26.79 -15.23 1.93
CA ASN A 285 27.22 -14.36 0.83
C ASN A 285 27.87 -13.07 1.33
N TRP A 286 27.84 -12.80 2.64
CA TRP A 286 28.51 -11.63 3.21
C TRP A 286 30.02 -11.78 3.14
N THR A 287 30.69 -10.68 2.79
CA THR A 287 32.14 -10.56 2.93
C THR A 287 32.54 -10.56 4.41
N LYS A 288 33.82 -10.84 4.70
CA LYS A 288 34.33 -10.84 6.10
C LYS A 288 34.06 -9.52 6.82
N GLU A 289 34.24 -8.40 6.12
CA GLU A 289 33.98 -7.05 6.64
C GLU A 289 32.50 -6.85 6.99
N GLU A 290 31.59 -7.27 6.11
CA GLU A 290 30.14 -7.20 6.34
C GLU A 290 29.72 -8.08 7.51
N LEU A 291 30.24 -9.31 7.60
CA LEU A 291 29.95 -10.23 8.70
C LEU A 291 30.36 -9.65 10.07
N GLU A 292 31.57 -9.07 10.17
CA GLU A 292 32.02 -8.39 11.40
C GLU A 292 31.14 -7.19 11.73
N ARG A 293 30.80 -6.39 10.72
CA ARG A 293 29.96 -5.20 10.83
C ARG A 293 28.53 -5.51 11.29
N TYR A 294 27.94 -6.58 10.78
CA TYR A 294 26.57 -7.01 11.13
C TYR A 294 26.51 -7.74 12.46
N LYS A 295 27.54 -8.51 12.85
CA LYS A 295 27.65 -9.03 14.23
C LYS A 295 27.75 -7.90 15.25
N ALA A 296 28.47 -6.83 14.93
CA ALA A 296 28.52 -5.64 15.77
C ALA A 296 27.18 -4.90 15.83
N LEU A 297 26.38 -4.92 14.74
CA LEU A 297 25.02 -4.38 14.72
C LEU A 297 24.13 -5.19 15.67
N GLU A 298 24.09 -6.51 15.52
CA GLU A 298 23.28 -7.43 16.33
C GLU A 298 23.52 -7.24 17.84
N LEU A 299 24.80 -7.18 18.25
CA LEU A 299 25.15 -6.93 19.65
C LEU A 299 24.59 -5.61 20.17
N LYS A 300 24.64 -4.55 19.37
CA LYS A 300 24.13 -3.22 19.76
C LYS A 300 22.61 -3.14 19.75
N LEU A 301 21.93 -3.87 18.87
CA LEU A 301 20.48 -4.00 18.86
C LEU A 301 19.99 -4.71 20.14
N LEU A 302 20.71 -5.73 20.61
CA LEU A 302 20.39 -6.43 21.87
C LEU A 302 20.49 -5.53 23.11
N ILE A 303 21.38 -4.53 23.08
CA ILE A 303 21.57 -3.58 24.18
C ILE A 303 20.54 -2.43 24.14
N GLY A 304 19.81 -2.26 23.03
CA GLY A 304 18.75 -1.25 22.91
C GLY A 304 19.24 0.17 22.58
N ASN A 305 20.40 0.31 21.93
CA ASN A 305 21.06 1.62 21.76
C ASN A 305 20.74 2.34 20.44
N TYR A 306 20.18 1.66 19.42
CA TYR A 306 19.96 2.26 18.10
C TYR A 306 18.53 2.76 17.90
N TYR A 307 18.42 3.92 17.23
CA TYR A 307 17.16 4.60 16.92
C TYR A 307 17.19 5.17 15.50
N PHE A 308 16.02 5.20 14.83
CA PHE A 308 15.88 5.77 13.48
C PHE A 308 15.79 7.31 13.53
N ASN A 309 15.11 7.88 14.53
CA ASN A 309 14.81 9.32 14.61
C ASN A 309 15.76 10.12 15.51
N ASN A 310 16.97 10.38 15.03
CA ASN A 310 17.88 11.25 15.77
C ASN A 310 18.26 12.48 14.98
N THR A 311 17.45 13.04 14.07
CA THR A 311 17.89 14.19 13.26
C THR A 311 17.85 15.50 14.07
N LEU A 312 18.68 16.49 13.72
CA LEU A 312 18.65 17.85 14.31
C LEU A 312 17.37 18.62 14.00
N ASN A 313 16.67 18.23 12.94
CA ASN A 313 15.53 18.93 12.37
C ASN A 313 14.30 18.01 12.32
N ASN A 314 14.15 17.13 13.31
CA ASN A 314 12.98 16.29 13.44
C ASN A 314 12.61 16.14 14.91
N ASP A 315 11.44 16.68 15.24
CA ASP A 315 10.87 16.61 16.59
C ASP A 315 10.08 15.30 16.80
N VAL A 316 9.88 14.50 15.76
CA VAL A 316 9.25 13.17 15.84
C VAL A 316 10.33 12.14 16.22
N ARG A 317 10.09 11.33 17.27
CA ARG A 317 11.11 10.40 17.84
C ARG A 317 10.60 9.00 18.11
N PHE A 318 11.43 7.99 17.80
CA PHE A 318 11.14 6.60 18.13
C PHE A 318 11.18 6.40 19.66
N SER A 319 10.04 6.16 20.29
CA SER A 319 9.86 5.83 21.71
C SER A 319 10.50 4.51 22.14
N SER A 320 10.89 3.65 21.20
CA SER A 320 11.62 2.42 21.48
C SER A 320 12.78 2.24 20.51
N SER A 321 13.83 1.61 21.01
CA SER A 321 15.00 1.24 20.22
C SER A 321 14.65 0.26 19.09
N ILE A 322 15.45 0.31 18.03
CA ILE A 322 15.38 -0.59 16.89
C ILE A 322 15.70 -2.02 17.36
N SER A 323 14.86 -2.97 16.99
CA SER A 323 15.16 -4.41 17.11
C SER A 323 15.56 -5.01 15.76
N ARG A 324 16.11 -6.24 15.78
CA ARG A 324 16.35 -7.00 14.54
C ARG A 324 15.08 -7.16 13.70
N LYS A 325 13.93 -7.42 14.34
CA LYS A 325 12.65 -7.58 13.65
C LYS A 325 12.26 -6.30 12.91
N ASN A 326 12.49 -5.13 13.51
CA ASN A 326 12.24 -3.84 12.87
C ASN A 326 13.07 -3.69 11.60
N ILE A 327 14.39 -3.97 11.64
CA ILE A 327 15.23 -3.84 10.43
C ILE A 327 14.80 -4.83 9.34
N LEU A 328 14.57 -6.09 9.71
CA LEU A 328 14.14 -7.09 8.75
C LEU A 328 12.83 -6.69 8.07
N TYR A 329 11.87 -6.18 8.83
CA TYR A 329 10.59 -5.76 8.29
C TYR A 329 10.67 -4.46 7.49
N GLN A 330 11.42 -3.46 7.97
CA GLN A 330 11.57 -2.15 7.31
C GLN A 330 12.37 -2.21 6.01
N TYR A 331 13.36 -3.08 5.96
CA TYR A 331 14.30 -3.15 4.86
C TYR A 331 14.18 -4.44 4.05
N SER A 332 13.23 -5.34 4.35
CA SER A 332 12.91 -6.47 3.47
C SER A 332 12.40 -5.96 2.14
N PHE A 333 12.87 -6.57 1.06
CA PHE A 333 12.52 -6.17 -0.30
C PHE A 333 11.01 -6.25 -0.54
N GLU A 334 10.37 -7.27 0.02
CA GLU A 334 8.92 -7.51 -0.04
C GLU A 334 8.09 -6.36 0.53
N GLU A 335 8.63 -5.63 1.51
CA GLU A 335 7.92 -4.49 2.11
C GLU A 335 8.44 -3.15 1.58
N LEU A 336 9.71 -3.08 1.19
CA LEU A 336 10.28 -1.89 0.58
C LEU A 336 9.60 -1.56 -0.75
N VAL A 337 9.28 -2.55 -1.59
CA VAL A 337 8.58 -2.30 -2.87
C VAL A 337 7.25 -1.53 -2.63
N PRO A 338 6.30 -2.02 -1.81
CA PRO A 338 5.10 -1.27 -1.42
C PRO A 338 5.38 0.10 -0.82
N ARG A 339 6.31 0.19 0.14
CA ARG A 339 6.59 1.44 0.85
C ARG A 339 7.17 2.51 -0.08
N GLU A 340 8.05 2.13 -0.99
CA GLU A 340 8.72 3.04 -1.90
C GLU A 340 7.77 3.58 -2.96
N LEU A 341 6.92 2.72 -3.54
CA LEU A 341 5.90 3.20 -4.47
C LEU A 341 4.89 4.12 -3.77
N LEU A 342 4.42 3.76 -2.57
CA LEU A 342 3.53 4.60 -1.77
C LEU A 342 4.21 5.94 -1.43
N LYS A 343 5.47 5.91 -0.99
CA LYS A 343 6.29 7.11 -0.68
C LYS A 343 6.37 8.03 -1.90
N MET A 344 6.51 7.47 -3.09
CA MET A 344 6.60 8.22 -4.33
C MET A 344 5.26 8.77 -4.82
N SER A 345 4.22 7.95 -4.81
CA SER A 345 2.99 8.21 -5.57
C SER A 345 1.83 8.73 -4.74
N PHE A 346 1.73 8.28 -3.48
CA PHE A 346 0.60 8.61 -2.65
C PHE A 346 0.72 10.04 -2.12
N THR A 347 -0.28 10.83 -2.48
CA THR A 347 -0.50 12.20 -2.00
C THR A 347 -1.74 12.20 -1.13
N SER A 348 -1.79 13.07 -0.14
CA SER A 348 -2.95 13.36 0.70
C SER A 348 -3.71 14.57 0.16
N THR A 349 -5.03 14.57 0.36
CA THR A 349 -5.88 15.72 0.00
C THR A 349 -5.74 16.84 1.01
N ASN A 350 -5.91 18.09 0.56
CA ASN A 350 -5.89 19.28 1.41
C ASN A 350 -7.17 19.42 2.26
N MET A 351 -7.48 18.41 3.08
CA MET A 351 -8.71 18.39 3.87
C MET A 351 -8.45 18.98 5.25
N ASN A 352 -8.85 20.25 5.42
CA ASN A 352 -8.96 20.88 6.74
C ASN A 352 -10.12 20.21 7.51
N PHE A 353 -9.86 19.06 8.13
CA PHE A 353 -10.87 18.35 8.92
C PHE A 353 -11.18 19.11 10.21
N LYS A 354 -12.23 19.95 10.19
CA LYS A 354 -12.80 20.53 11.42
C LYS A 354 -13.35 19.41 12.30
N ASN A 355 -13.02 19.42 13.59
CA ASN A 355 -13.59 18.47 14.56
C ASN A 355 -15.11 18.66 14.73
N SER A 356 -15.78 17.65 15.30
CA SER A 356 -17.24 17.57 15.53
C SER A 356 -17.81 18.63 16.50
N ARG A 357 -16.98 19.55 17.01
CA ARG A 357 -17.40 20.70 17.84
C ARG A 357 -17.16 22.06 17.18
N GLY A 358 -16.77 22.10 15.91
CA GLY A 358 -16.59 23.33 15.15
C GLY A 358 -15.54 24.29 15.72
N LYS A 359 -14.63 23.81 16.59
CA LYS A 359 -13.54 24.59 17.16
C LYS A 359 -12.21 23.90 16.89
N LEU A 360 -11.55 24.39 15.84
CA LEU A 360 -10.09 24.30 15.74
C LEU A 360 -9.52 25.14 16.88
N LYS A 361 -8.54 24.59 17.62
CA LYS A 361 -7.71 25.43 18.50
C LYS A 361 -6.40 25.69 17.74
N PRO A 362 -6.24 26.89 17.17
CA PRO A 362 -5.02 27.31 16.50
C PRO A 362 -3.78 27.14 17.36
N ILE A 363 -2.69 26.71 16.75
CA ILE A 363 -1.36 27.21 17.10
C ILE A 363 -1.04 28.26 16.05
N TYR A 364 -1.02 29.53 16.47
CA TYR A 364 -0.97 30.70 15.60
C TYR A 364 0.44 30.98 15.05
N ASN A 365 0.50 31.35 13.77
CA ASN A 365 1.58 32.17 13.20
C ASN A 365 0.93 33.27 12.34
N GLY A 366 0.24 34.21 13.00
CA GLY A 366 -0.72 35.12 12.35
C GLY A 366 -2.12 34.48 12.19
N ASP A 367 -2.96 35.07 11.34
CA ASP A 367 -4.41 34.79 11.23
C ASP A 367 -4.81 33.56 10.37
N GLU A 368 -3.88 32.74 9.89
CA GLU A 368 -4.21 31.49 9.16
C GLU A 368 -3.51 30.26 9.76
N GLU A 369 -4.33 29.33 10.27
CA GLU A 369 -3.93 28.00 10.75
C GLU A 369 -3.74 27.04 9.59
N LEU A 370 -2.56 26.44 9.48
CA LEU A 370 -2.41 25.13 8.84
C LEU A 370 -1.46 24.30 9.68
N ASN A 371 -1.97 23.21 10.29
CA ASN A 371 -1.09 22.19 10.82
C ASN A 371 -0.38 21.53 9.61
N PRO A 372 0.96 21.48 9.57
CA PRO A 372 1.66 20.89 8.43
C PRO A 372 1.26 19.42 8.20
N PHE A 373 0.81 18.73 9.25
CA PHE A 373 0.31 17.37 9.19
C PHE A 373 -1.22 17.27 9.02
N GLU A 374 -2.02 18.35 9.09
CA GLU A 374 -3.49 18.25 8.82
C GLU A 374 -3.75 17.68 7.43
N ASN A 375 -2.75 17.84 6.55
CA ASN A 375 -2.72 17.32 5.21
C ASN A 375 -1.75 16.15 5.04
N TYR A 376 -1.19 15.55 6.09
CA TYR A 376 -0.47 14.27 6.02
C TYR A 376 -1.03 13.38 7.11
N LEU A 377 -1.79 12.39 6.64
CA LEU A 377 -2.59 11.46 7.42
C LEU A 377 -2.08 11.18 8.84
N TYR A 378 -2.63 11.90 9.81
CA TYR A 378 -2.61 11.51 11.21
C TYR A 378 -3.97 11.68 11.89
N PHE A 379 -4.32 10.77 12.78
CA PHE A 379 -5.52 10.84 13.61
C PHE A 379 -5.12 10.95 15.07
N LYS A 380 -5.40 12.10 15.70
CA LYS A 380 -5.27 12.28 17.16
C LYS A 380 -6.45 11.58 17.86
N LEU A 381 -6.18 10.63 18.75
CA LEU A 381 -7.20 10.00 19.60
C LEU A 381 -7.71 11.02 20.63
N PRO A 382 -9.02 11.28 20.72
CA PRO A 382 -9.60 12.19 21.71
C PRO A 382 -9.41 11.77 23.18
N ILE A 383 -9.06 10.49 23.43
CA ILE A 383 -9.02 9.90 24.77
C ILE A 383 -7.58 9.76 25.29
N THR A 384 -6.57 9.68 24.40
CA THR A 384 -5.18 9.40 24.80
C THR A 384 -4.15 10.40 24.28
N ASP A 385 -4.56 11.41 23.51
CA ASP A 385 -3.67 12.35 22.79
C ASP A 385 -2.65 11.65 21.84
N SER A 386 -2.74 10.34 21.65
CA SER A 386 -1.88 9.56 20.75
C SER A 386 -2.27 9.83 19.30
N ILE A 387 -1.31 9.86 18.37
CA ILE A 387 -1.63 9.95 16.94
C ILE A 387 -1.29 8.70 16.19
N TYR A 388 -2.19 8.35 15.29
CA TYR A 388 -2.04 7.30 14.30
C TYR A 388 -1.68 7.97 13.00
N LEU A 389 -0.44 7.85 12.54
CA LEU A 389 -0.12 8.18 11.15
C LEU A 389 -0.76 7.09 10.28
N THR A 390 -1.30 7.40 9.10
CA THR A 390 -1.76 6.34 8.18
C THR A 390 -1.16 6.42 6.79
N ALA A 391 -0.33 7.40 6.44
CA ALA A 391 0.46 7.26 5.23
C ALA A 391 1.61 8.23 5.20
N ILE A 392 2.81 7.68 5.36
CA ILE A 392 4.03 7.88 4.57
C ILE A 392 5.07 7.05 5.36
N GLY A 393 5.25 5.78 4.95
CA GLY A 393 6.04 4.76 5.65
C GLY A 393 5.26 3.99 6.72
N ASP A 394 4.19 3.31 6.28
CA ASP A 394 2.94 3.12 7.00
C ASP A 394 2.88 2.06 8.13
N ASP A 395 4.02 1.61 8.61
CA ASP A 395 4.10 0.62 9.68
C ASP A 395 5.08 1.03 10.79
N ASP A 396 6.19 1.67 10.45
CA ASP A 396 7.20 2.09 11.41
C ASP A 396 7.19 3.59 11.73
N PHE A 397 6.83 4.48 10.80
CA PHE A 397 6.58 5.88 11.20
C PHE A 397 5.33 5.98 12.09
N LYS A 398 4.40 5.02 11.97
CA LYS A 398 3.20 4.86 12.82
C LYS A 398 3.49 4.64 14.31
N MET A 399 4.66 4.11 14.65
CA MET A 399 4.91 3.66 16.03
C MET A 399 5.34 4.78 16.99
N PHE A 400 5.61 6.00 16.52
CA PHE A 400 6.54 6.88 17.24
C PHE A 400 6.22 8.38 17.23
N GLY A 401 5.01 8.73 16.87
CA GLY A 401 4.61 10.12 16.72
C GLY A 401 4.43 10.90 18.02
N LEU A 402 3.71 10.35 19.02
CA LEU A 402 3.11 11.22 20.03
C LEU A 402 2.88 10.61 21.42
N LEU A 403 3.74 11.04 22.34
CA LEU A 403 3.39 11.28 23.73
C LEU A 403 3.83 12.73 24.09
N GLU A 404 2.84 13.62 24.27
CA GLU A 404 2.93 15.06 24.64
C GLU A 404 3.43 15.27 26.12
N PRO A 405 3.79 16.50 26.63
CA PRO A 405 3.21 17.81 26.30
C PRO A 405 4.14 19.06 26.21
N ALA A 406 3.65 20.06 25.48
CA ALA A 406 3.64 21.51 25.76
C ALA A 406 4.89 22.32 26.21
N SER A 407 6.08 21.75 26.48
CA SER A 407 7.18 22.53 27.06
C SER A 407 8.24 23.06 26.07
N TRP A 408 8.10 22.80 24.78
CA TRP A 408 9.12 23.20 23.79
C TRP A 408 8.61 24.35 22.91
N GLN A 409 8.30 25.47 23.56
CA GLN A 409 8.36 26.77 22.90
C GLN A 409 9.76 27.34 23.13
N LYS A 410 10.59 27.38 22.09
CA LYS A 410 11.75 28.26 22.09
C LYS A 410 11.29 29.60 21.50
N ASP A 411 11.24 30.63 22.34
CA ASP A 411 10.92 32.01 21.96
C ASP A 411 9.50 32.27 21.40
N GLY A 412 8.51 31.48 21.83
CA GLY A 412 7.09 31.79 21.56
C GLY A 412 6.63 31.65 20.09
N LYS A 413 7.41 30.96 19.25
CA LYS A 413 7.03 30.65 17.86
C LYS A 413 6.92 29.12 17.67
N PRO A 414 5.89 28.62 16.96
CA PRO A 414 5.86 27.22 16.54
C PRO A 414 6.99 26.97 15.54
N TYR A 415 7.91 26.07 15.89
CA TYR A 415 8.95 25.59 14.97
C TYR A 415 8.39 24.42 14.15
N HIS A 416 8.41 24.54 12.82
CA HIS A 416 8.17 23.42 11.92
C HIS A 416 9.32 23.36 10.91
N ASN A 417 10.22 22.40 11.08
CA ASN A 417 11.14 21.90 10.07
C ASN A 417 11.13 20.39 10.25
N TYR A 418 10.61 19.63 9.29
CA TYR A 418 10.52 18.17 9.39
C TYR A 418 11.31 17.51 8.27
N THR A 419 12.21 16.61 8.66
CA THR A 419 12.83 15.65 7.75
C THR A 419 12.80 14.29 8.43
N ALA A 420 11.88 13.43 7.99
CA ALA A 420 11.99 11.99 8.20
C ALA A 420 13.29 11.52 7.54
N PHE A 421 14.14 10.79 8.26
CA PHE A 421 15.46 10.46 7.75
C PHE A 421 15.51 9.03 7.27
N ASN A 422 15.59 8.89 5.95
CA ASN A 422 16.11 7.70 5.29
C ASN A 422 17.15 8.17 4.26
N THR A 423 18.21 7.40 4.01
CA THR A 423 19.24 7.80 3.01
C THR A 423 18.86 7.43 1.58
N ASP A 424 17.71 6.78 1.40
CA ASP A 424 17.16 6.31 0.12
C ASP A 424 16.14 7.28 -0.51
N TRP A 425 16.22 8.56 -0.21
CA TRP A 425 15.36 9.56 -0.85
C TRP A 425 15.63 9.65 -2.35
N VAL A 426 14.57 9.76 -3.14
CA VAL A 426 14.66 9.96 -4.60
C VAL A 426 14.37 11.39 -5.05
N PHE A 427 13.91 12.24 -4.13
CA PHE A 427 13.52 13.63 -4.41
C PHE A 427 14.72 14.58 -4.31
N ASP A 428 14.85 15.46 -5.30
CA ASP A 428 15.96 16.40 -5.44
C ASP A 428 16.15 17.30 -4.20
N GLU A 429 15.06 17.76 -3.58
CA GLU A 429 15.12 18.63 -2.41
C GLU A 429 15.86 17.93 -1.25
N GLN A 430 15.46 16.70 -0.90
CA GLN A 430 16.05 15.92 0.20
C GLN A 430 17.49 15.50 -0.14
N LEU A 431 17.74 15.13 -1.39
CA LEU A 431 19.07 14.74 -1.85
C LEU A 431 20.06 15.90 -1.86
N SER A 432 19.65 17.10 -2.30
CA SER A 432 20.54 18.27 -2.43
C SER A 432 21.11 18.76 -1.11
N ILE A 433 20.37 18.58 -0.01
CA ILE A 433 20.76 18.97 1.35
C ILE A 433 21.45 17.83 2.11
N TYR A 434 21.62 16.66 1.49
CA TYR A 434 22.27 15.53 2.12
C TYR A 434 23.77 15.79 2.33
N LEU A 435 24.24 15.67 3.58
CA LEU A 435 25.65 15.77 3.98
C LEU A 435 26.16 14.42 4.49
N ASN A 436 27.11 13.81 3.78
CA ASN A 436 27.68 12.52 4.19
C ASN A 436 28.62 12.65 5.41
N ALA A 437 29.14 11.53 5.92
CA ALA A 437 30.04 11.50 7.08
C ALA A 437 31.36 12.29 6.89
N ASN A 438 31.70 12.61 5.65
CA ASN A 438 32.84 13.46 5.29
C ASN A 438 32.46 14.95 5.13
N ASN A 439 31.24 15.35 5.49
CA ASN A 439 30.67 16.69 5.29
C ASN A 439 30.58 17.13 3.82
N GLN A 440 30.48 16.18 2.89
CA GLN A 440 30.31 16.44 1.46
C GLN A 440 28.84 16.33 1.06
N ARG A 441 28.44 17.03 -0.01
CA ARG A 441 27.11 16.93 -0.63
C ARG A 441 27.17 16.08 -1.91
N PRO A 442 27.10 14.74 -1.82
CA PRO A 442 27.31 13.86 -2.97
C PRO A 442 26.29 14.05 -4.10
N PHE A 443 25.11 14.62 -3.81
CA PHE A 443 24.03 14.79 -4.78
C PHE A 443 23.85 16.24 -5.28
N ALA A 444 24.68 17.18 -4.84
CA ALA A 444 24.51 18.60 -5.18
C ALA A 444 24.56 18.89 -6.70
N GLU A 445 25.30 18.08 -7.45
CA GLU A 445 25.45 18.24 -8.91
C GLU A 445 24.30 17.61 -9.70
N ILE A 446 23.56 16.64 -9.12
CA ILE A 446 22.45 15.96 -9.81
C ILE A 446 21.30 16.93 -10.03
N VAL A 447 20.94 17.71 -9.00
CA VAL A 447 19.91 18.75 -9.09
C VAL A 447 20.21 19.78 -10.19
N LYS A 448 21.49 20.04 -10.49
CA LYS A 448 21.88 21.01 -11.52
C LYS A 448 21.94 20.42 -12.93
N LYS A 449 22.29 19.14 -13.08
CA LYS A 449 22.60 18.53 -14.39
C LYS A 449 21.54 17.56 -14.88
N GLN A 450 20.82 16.89 -13.97
CA GLN A 450 19.86 15.82 -14.23
C GLN A 450 18.76 15.88 -13.14
N PRO A 451 17.87 16.88 -13.17
CA PRO A 451 16.80 17.00 -12.19
C PRO A 451 15.93 15.73 -12.18
N ASN A 452 15.47 15.34 -10.99
CA ASN A 452 14.66 14.14 -10.74
C ASN A 452 15.28 12.81 -11.16
N LYS A 453 16.59 12.72 -11.42
CA LYS A 453 17.26 11.50 -11.90
C LYS A 453 16.82 10.21 -11.17
N TYR A 454 16.85 10.22 -9.84
CA TYR A 454 16.54 9.03 -9.05
C TYR A 454 15.05 8.74 -8.96
N LEU A 455 14.22 9.78 -8.93
CA LEU A 455 12.76 9.64 -9.01
C LEU A 455 12.38 9.02 -10.36
N SER A 456 12.90 9.56 -11.46
CA SER A 456 12.68 9.04 -12.81
C SER A 456 13.13 7.59 -12.91
N LEU A 457 14.34 7.28 -12.43
CA LEU A 457 14.88 5.91 -12.47
C LEU A 457 14.02 4.90 -11.71
N LEU A 458 13.59 5.26 -10.49
CA LEU A 458 12.75 4.37 -9.68
C LEU A 458 11.34 4.23 -10.27
N PHE A 459 10.76 5.34 -10.73
CA PHE A 459 9.43 5.31 -11.31
C PHE A 459 9.38 4.56 -12.64
N GLU A 460 10.38 4.75 -13.50
CA GLU A 460 10.58 3.95 -14.72
C GLU A 460 10.69 2.47 -14.38
N ALA A 461 11.44 2.09 -13.34
CA ALA A 461 11.54 0.69 -12.92
C ALA A 461 10.17 0.07 -12.59
N TYR A 462 9.31 0.81 -11.88
CA TYR A 462 7.93 0.38 -11.59
C TYR A 462 7.06 0.27 -12.85
N LEU A 463 7.10 1.26 -13.73
CA LEU A 463 6.28 1.25 -14.96
C LEU A 463 6.73 0.14 -15.93
N ASP A 464 8.04 -0.08 -16.06
CA ASP A 464 8.62 -1.17 -16.84
C ASP A 464 8.19 -2.54 -16.30
N LEU A 465 8.22 -2.72 -14.97
CA LEU A 465 7.78 -3.92 -14.27
C LEU A 465 6.29 -4.20 -14.51
N MET A 466 5.44 -3.18 -14.35
CA MET A 466 4.00 -3.23 -14.64
C MET A 466 3.68 -3.38 -16.15
N GLY A 467 4.70 -3.41 -17.01
CA GLY A 467 4.55 -3.61 -18.43
C GLY A 467 3.79 -2.48 -19.12
N TYR A 468 3.93 -1.24 -18.63
CA TYR A 468 3.32 -0.08 -19.27
C TYR A 468 3.66 -0.06 -20.77
N ARG A 469 2.67 0.25 -21.61
CA ARG A 469 2.73 0.23 -23.08
C ARG A 469 2.91 -1.14 -23.73
N GLN A 470 2.89 -2.25 -22.98
CA GLN A 470 2.93 -3.59 -23.57
C GLN A 470 1.53 -4.08 -23.91
N LEU A 471 1.41 -4.80 -25.03
CA LEU A 471 0.12 -5.30 -25.50
C LEU A 471 -0.52 -6.28 -24.51
N ILE A 472 0.27 -7.14 -23.88
CA ILE A 472 -0.17 -7.92 -22.73
C ILE A 472 0.80 -7.59 -21.59
N SER A 473 0.31 -6.96 -20.53
CA SER A 473 1.11 -6.65 -19.35
C SER A 473 1.05 -7.76 -18.31
N PHE A 474 -0.11 -8.38 -18.13
CA PHE A 474 -0.30 -9.50 -17.21
C PHE A 474 -1.22 -10.58 -17.80
N ALA A 475 -1.06 -11.80 -17.29
CA ALA A 475 -2.00 -12.89 -17.46
C ALA A 475 -2.43 -13.40 -16.09
N ALA A 476 -3.72 -13.66 -15.91
CA ALA A 476 -4.25 -14.20 -14.67
C ALA A 476 -5.27 -15.29 -14.96
N VAL A 477 -5.41 -16.20 -14.00
CA VAL A 477 -6.56 -17.09 -13.95
C VAL A 477 -7.76 -16.29 -13.47
N ASP A 478 -8.95 -16.59 -13.98
CA ASP A 478 -10.17 -15.97 -13.47
C ASP A 478 -10.47 -16.42 -12.04
N ASN A 479 -10.17 -15.54 -11.10
CA ASN A 479 -10.37 -15.71 -9.67
C ASN A 479 -11.69 -15.12 -9.16
N SER A 480 -12.52 -14.55 -10.04
CA SER A 480 -13.76 -13.86 -9.64
C SER A 480 -14.71 -14.72 -8.81
N ASN A 481 -14.78 -16.03 -9.10
CA ASN A 481 -15.63 -16.99 -8.40
C ASN A 481 -14.89 -17.82 -7.32
N TRP A 482 -13.64 -17.47 -6.99
CA TRP A 482 -12.88 -18.25 -6.03
C TRP A 482 -13.44 -18.04 -4.62
N VAL A 483 -13.73 -19.14 -3.95
CA VAL A 483 -14.12 -19.13 -2.54
C VAL A 483 -13.08 -19.90 -1.76
N SER A 484 -12.46 -19.25 -0.78
CA SER A 484 -11.65 -19.92 0.23
C SER A 484 -12.60 -20.53 1.25
N ASP A 485 -12.57 -21.86 1.42
CA ASP A 485 -13.28 -22.48 2.54
C ASP A 485 -12.50 -22.33 3.85
N LYS A 486 -13.10 -22.74 4.99
CA LYS A 486 -12.43 -22.68 6.31
C LYS A 486 -11.12 -23.49 6.39
N THR A 487 -10.80 -24.28 5.37
CA THR A 487 -9.56 -25.06 5.26
C THR A 487 -8.59 -24.49 4.22
N ASN A 488 -8.85 -23.28 3.72
CA ASN A 488 -8.09 -22.60 2.65
C ASN A 488 -7.98 -23.40 1.35
N ASN A 489 -8.92 -24.31 1.09
CA ASN A 489 -9.02 -24.96 -0.22
C ASN A 489 -9.75 -24.04 -1.19
N LEU A 490 -9.11 -23.75 -2.31
CA LEU A 490 -9.71 -22.98 -3.41
C LEU A 490 -10.74 -23.82 -4.14
N LYS A 491 -11.98 -23.31 -4.22
CA LYS A 491 -13.00 -23.81 -5.16
C LYS A 491 -13.16 -22.81 -6.29
N GLY A 492 -12.82 -23.21 -7.52
CA GLY A 492 -12.93 -22.36 -8.70
C GLY A 492 -12.43 -23.05 -9.97
N ARG A 493 -12.79 -22.50 -11.15
CA ARG A 493 -12.21 -22.92 -12.43
C ARG A 493 -10.81 -22.32 -12.56
N THR A 494 -9.80 -23.18 -12.69
CA THR A 494 -8.40 -22.75 -12.83
C THR A 494 -7.90 -22.73 -14.28
N ASP A 495 -8.76 -23.11 -15.21
CA ASP A 495 -8.49 -23.26 -16.64
C ASP A 495 -8.95 -22.06 -17.49
N LEU A 496 -9.65 -21.11 -16.87
CA LEU A 496 -10.05 -19.85 -17.47
C LEU A 496 -8.96 -18.80 -17.28
N LEU A 497 -8.52 -18.18 -18.36
CA LEU A 497 -7.52 -17.12 -18.37
C LEU A 497 -8.13 -15.77 -18.74
N LYS A 498 -7.51 -14.72 -18.24
CA LYS A 498 -7.72 -13.34 -18.63
C LYS A 498 -6.38 -12.72 -18.99
N PHE A 499 -6.39 -11.82 -19.97
CA PHE A 499 -5.27 -10.95 -20.25
C PHE A 499 -5.63 -9.52 -19.89
N GLY A 500 -4.62 -8.74 -19.54
CA GLY A 500 -4.72 -7.30 -19.58
C GLY A 500 -3.41 -6.68 -20.03
N GLY A 501 -3.49 -5.46 -20.51
CA GLY A 501 -2.38 -4.74 -21.10
C GLY A 501 -2.79 -3.35 -21.56
N TYR A 502 -2.06 -2.81 -22.53
CA TYR A 502 -2.27 -1.47 -23.05
C TYR A 502 -2.50 -1.49 -24.54
N LEU A 503 -3.46 -0.68 -24.98
CA LEU A 503 -3.70 -0.40 -26.40
C LEU A 503 -3.29 1.04 -26.70
N ASN A 504 -2.47 1.20 -27.73
CA ASN A 504 -2.12 2.49 -28.32
C ASN A 504 -3.15 2.83 -29.40
N LEU A 505 -4.08 3.73 -29.09
CA LEU A 505 -5.20 4.08 -29.97
C LEU A 505 -5.00 5.47 -30.56
N ASP A 506 -5.29 5.63 -31.84
CA ASP A 506 -5.41 6.95 -32.47
C ASP A 506 -6.68 7.69 -31.97
N ASP A 507 -6.78 9.00 -32.24
CA ASP A 507 -7.90 9.82 -31.79
C ASP A 507 -9.28 9.28 -32.22
N LYS A 508 -9.40 8.70 -33.42
CA LYS A 508 -10.67 8.18 -33.93
C LYS A 508 -11.05 6.88 -33.26
N GLN A 509 -10.08 5.99 -33.07
CA GLN A 509 -10.25 4.74 -32.34
C GLN A 509 -10.62 5.01 -30.88
N LEU A 510 -9.91 5.94 -30.24
CA LEU A 510 -10.16 6.34 -28.86
C LEU A 510 -11.57 6.92 -28.70
N GLU A 511 -12.00 7.79 -29.62
CA GLU A 511 -13.34 8.37 -29.59
C GLU A 511 -14.43 7.31 -29.77
N ALA A 512 -14.22 6.33 -30.66
CA ALA A 512 -15.16 5.22 -30.82
C ALA A 512 -15.29 4.41 -29.51
N VAL A 513 -14.16 4.07 -28.89
CA VAL A 513 -14.13 3.33 -27.60
C VAL A 513 -14.79 4.13 -26.49
N LYS A 514 -14.53 5.45 -26.38
CA LYS A 514 -15.19 6.35 -25.41
C LYS A 514 -16.71 6.42 -25.61
N ASN A 515 -17.17 6.28 -26.85
CA ASN A 515 -18.59 6.21 -27.19
C ASN A 515 -19.19 4.80 -27.06
N ASN A 516 -18.54 3.91 -26.30
CA ASN A 516 -18.96 2.54 -25.99
C ASN A 516 -19.06 1.62 -27.22
N ALA A 517 -18.24 1.86 -28.26
CA ALA A 517 -18.10 0.90 -29.35
C ALA A 517 -17.66 -0.46 -28.79
N LYS A 518 -18.29 -1.53 -29.28
CA LYS A 518 -17.89 -2.89 -28.89
C LYS A 518 -16.46 -3.13 -29.35
N THR A 519 -15.63 -3.61 -28.43
CA THR A 519 -14.22 -3.87 -28.71
C THR A 519 -13.88 -5.32 -28.37
N ALA A 520 -13.13 -5.99 -29.23
CA ALA A 520 -12.68 -7.35 -28.99
C ALA A 520 -11.36 -7.66 -29.69
N PHE A 521 -10.67 -8.68 -29.20
CA PHE A 521 -9.62 -9.35 -29.97
C PHE A 521 -10.21 -10.41 -30.88
N ILE A 522 -9.76 -10.37 -32.13
CA ILE A 522 -10.00 -11.37 -33.14
C ILE A 522 -8.76 -12.24 -33.24
N ILE A 523 -8.97 -13.55 -33.10
CA ILE A 523 -7.93 -14.56 -33.22
C ILE A 523 -8.32 -15.54 -34.29
N GLU A 524 -7.44 -15.68 -35.27
CA GLU A 524 -7.61 -16.62 -36.37
C GLU A 524 -6.77 -17.86 -36.11
N ASN A 525 -7.44 -19.01 -35.96
CA ASN A 525 -6.75 -20.30 -35.78
C ASN A 525 -7.40 -21.34 -36.69
N ASN A 526 -6.66 -21.84 -37.68
CA ASN A 526 -7.10 -22.88 -38.61
C ASN A 526 -8.48 -22.59 -39.27
N ASN A 527 -8.67 -21.37 -39.77
CA ASN A 527 -9.93 -20.87 -40.39
C ASN A 527 -11.12 -20.71 -39.44
N VAL A 528 -10.91 -20.79 -38.12
CA VAL A 528 -11.92 -20.42 -37.12
C VAL A 528 -11.53 -19.06 -36.54
N GLN A 529 -12.41 -18.08 -36.72
CA GLN A 529 -12.30 -16.78 -36.08
C GLN A 529 -12.94 -16.86 -34.69
N LYS A 530 -12.16 -16.56 -33.65
CA LYS A 530 -12.65 -16.42 -32.29
C LYS A 530 -12.59 -14.96 -31.88
N GLN A 531 -13.65 -14.53 -31.22
CA GLN A 531 -13.76 -13.21 -30.64
C GLN A 531 -13.59 -13.31 -29.12
N LEU A 532 -12.76 -12.42 -28.59
CA LEU A 532 -12.55 -12.25 -27.16
C LEU A 532 -12.84 -10.79 -26.80
N ASP A 533 -13.98 -10.55 -26.15
CA ASP A 533 -14.38 -9.20 -25.78
C ASP A 533 -13.34 -8.57 -24.83
N ILE A 534 -13.09 -7.28 -25.03
CA ILE A 534 -12.15 -6.51 -24.21
C ILE A 534 -12.85 -5.28 -23.65
N HIS A 535 -12.46 -4.93 -22.42
CA HIS A 535 -13.03 -3.82 -21.66
C HIS A 535 -11.92 -2.83 -21.36
N THR A 536 -12.08 -1.61 -21.84
CA THR A 536 -11.08 -0.56 -21.70
C THR A 536 -11.38 0.37 -20.53
N PHE A 537 -10.34 0.90 -19.91
CA PHE A 537 -10.42 1.88 -18.84
C PHE A 537 -9.13 2.68 -18.73
N ASN A 538 -9.17 3.76 -17.95
CA ASN A 538 -8.00 4.59 -17.68
C ASN A 538 -7.14 3.95 -16.59
N PHE A 539 -5.83 3.89 -16.81
CA PHE A 539 -4.85 3.68 -15.74
C PHE A 539 -4.56 4.99 -15.01
N ASN A 540 -3.79 4.90 -13.92
CA ASN A 540 -3.22 6.07 -13.27
C ASN A 540 -1.75 5.79 -12.93
N TYR A 541 -0.84 6.54 -13.57
CA TYR A 541 0.59 6.46 -13.33
C TYR A 541 1.17 7.81 -12.94
N ILE A 542 1.25 8.01 -11.62
CA ILE A 542 1.72 9.24 -11.02
C ILE A 542 2.77 8.99 -9.94
N ALA A 543 3.69 9.92 -9.85
CA ALA A 543 4.63 10.12 -8.77
C ALA A 543 4.54 11.59 -8.34
N LYS A 544 4.93 11.87 -7.11
CA LYS A 544 5.03 13.25 -6.63
C LYS A 544 6.29 13.89 -7.18
N GLN A 545 6.25 15.20 -7.43
CA GLN A 545 7.48 15.95 -7.70
C GLN A 545 8.30 16.21 -6.42
N LYS A 546 7.66 16.16 -5.24
CA LYS A 546 8.28 16.33 -3.92
C LYS A 546 7.64 15.40 -2.91
N TRP A 547 8.38 14.97 -1.89
CA TRP A 547 7.86 14.06 -0.85
C TRP A 547 6.55 14.54 -0.20
N ASN A 548 6.41 15.86 -0.06
CA ASN A 548 5.28 16.55 0.56
C ASN A 548 4.34 17.20 -0.49
N SER A 549 4.40 16.83 -1.77
CA SER A 549 3.38 17.28 -2.71
C SER A 549 1.99 16.85 -2.23
N LYS A 550 1.02 17.76 -2.34
CA LYS A 550 -0.40 17.47 -2.07
C LYS A 550 -1.07 16.96 -3.33
N TYR A 551 -2.19 16.26 -3.17
CA TYR A 551 -3.02 15.89 -4.31
C TYR A 551 -3.62 17.16 -4.94
N ASP A 552 -3.52 17.25 -6.25
CA ASP A 552 -4.07 18.34 -7.05
C ASP A 552 -4.73 17.74 -8.29
N GLU A 553 -6.02 18.03 -8.48
CA GLU A 553 -6.79 17.52 -9.61
C GLU A 553 -6.25 17.99 -10.97
N THR A 554 -5.47 19.07 -11.02
CA THR A 554 -4.85 19.55 -12.26
C THR A 554 -3.60 18.77 -12.66
N GLY A 555 -3.04 17.95 -11.76
CA GLY A 555 -1.78 17.24 -11.99
C GLY A 555 -0.53 18.12 -11.97
N SER A 556 -0.64 19.40 -11.58
CA SER A 556 0.49 20.34 -11.65
C SER A 556 1.69 19.94 -10.77
N ASN A 557 1.45 19.17 -9.71
CA ASN A 557 2.45 18.73 -8.74
C ASN A 557 2.87 17.24 -8.89
N THR A 558 2.44 16.61 -9.98
CA THR A 558 2.73 15.20 -10.28
C THR A 558 3.77 15.07 -11.39
N TYR A 559 4.52 13.98 -11.32
CA TYR A 559 5.39 13.42 -12.34
C TYR A 559 4.68 12.17 -12.88
N SER A 560 4.60 11.99 -14.18
CA SER A 560 3.74 10.98 -14.82
C SER A 560 4.52 10.12 -15.80
N GLU A 561 3.87 9.12 -16.38
CA GLU A 561 4.45 8.33 -17.45
C GLU A 561 4.83 9.15 -18.68
N THR A 562 4.13 10.27 -18.93
CA THR A 562 4.44 11.19 -20.04
C THR A 562 5.74 11.96 -19.83
N ASP A 563 6.19 12.10 -18.58
CA ASP A 563 7.48 12.73 -18.25
C ASP A 563 8.67 11.76 -18.40
N LEU A 564 8.40 10.45 -18.50
CA LEU A 564 9.40 9.38 -18.69
C LEU A 564 9.51 8.95 -20.15
N TYR A 565 8.37 8.73 -20.78
CA TYR A 565 8.28 8.19 -22.13
C TYR A 565 7.77 9.26 -23.09
N GLN A 566 8.52 9.50 -24.17
CA GLN A 566 8.04 10.35 -25.25
C GLN A 566 6.81 9.70 -25.90
N ASN A 567 5.67 10.39 -25.82
CA ASN A 567 4.45 9.99 -26.50
C ASN A 567 4.43 10.54 -27.93
N ASP A 568 3.86 9.76 -28.83
CA ASP A 568 3.46 10.26 -30.15
C ASP A 568 2.17 11.06 -29.94
N GLU A 569 2.15 12.34 -30.32
CA GLU A 569 1.00 13.23 -30.12
C GLU A 569 -0.30 12.70 -30.76
N ASN A 570 -0.20 11.77 -31.71
CA ASN A 570 -1.34 11.21 -32.42
C ASN A 570 -1.95 9.96 -31.75
N TYR A 571 -1.36 9.47 -30.66
CA TYR A 571 -1.81 8.23 -30.01
C TYR A 571 -1.89 8.36 -28.50
N THR A 572 -2.89 7.69 -27.93
CA THR A 572 -3.11 7.60 -26.49
C THR A 572 -3.13 6.13 -26.06
N TYR A 573 -2.43 5.83 -24.97
CA TYR A 573 -2.52 4.52 -24.34
C TYR A 573 -3.77 4.42 -23.46
N VAL A 574 -4.47 3.30 -23.55
CA VAL A 574 -5.56 2.91 -22.63
C VAL A 574 -5.29 1.53 -22.07
N SER A 575 -5.71 1.28 -20.83
CA SER A 575 -5.69 -0.06 -20.27
C SER A 575 -6.86 -0.89 -20.80
N TYR A 576 -6.66 -2.19 -20.90
CA TYR A 576 -7.74 -3.12 -21.18
C TYR A 576 -7.60 -4.41 -20.36
N VAL A 577 -8.73 -5.08 -20.16
CA VAL A 577 -8.80 -6.45 -19.67
C VAL A 577 -9.77 -7.25 -20.56
N THR A 578 -9.43 -8.50 -20.84
CA THR A 578 -10.29 -9.40 -21.62
C THR A 578 -11.35 -10.04 -20.75
N ASP A 579 -12.43 -10.47 -21.39
CA ASP A 579 -13.29 -11.48 -20.80
C ASP A 579 -12.50 -12.78 -20.53
N PRO A 580 -12.85 -13.56 -19.49
CA PRO A 580 -12.22 -14.84 -19.24
C PRO A 580 -12.53 -15.85 -20.34
N PHE A 581 -11.51 -16.59 -20.79
CA PHE A 581 -11.60 -17.57 -21.86
C PHE A 581 -10.93 -18.90 -21.46
N ASP A 582 -11.45 -20.01 -21.99
CA ASP A 582 -10.85 -21.33 -21.79
C ASP A 582 -9.62 -21.49 -22.67
N LYS A 583 -8.44 -21.71 -22.08
CA LYS A 583 -7.18 -21.84 -22.82
C LYS A 583 -7.22 -22.92 -23.90
N LYS A 584 -7.82 -24.08 -23.60
CA LYS A 584 -7.86 -25.22 -24.54
C LYS A 584 -8.73 -24.89 -25.73
N ASP A 585 -9.87 -24.26 -25.47
CA ASP A 585 -10.73 -23.80 -26.55
C ASP A 585 -10.02 -22.70 -27.35
N PHE A 586 -9.40 -21.74 -26.67
CA PHE A 586 -8.78 -20.56 -27.27
C PHE A 586 -7.58 -20.88 -28.18
N LEU A 587 -6.69 -21.77 -27.74
CA LEU A 587 -5.54 -22.21 -28.53
C LEU A 587 -5.87 -23.39 -29.48
N GLY A 588 -7.04 -24.01 -29.32
CA GLY A 588 -7.43 -25.21 -30.05
C GLY A 588 -6.45 -26.38 -29.84
N LYS A 589 -6.41 -27.33 -30.79
CA LYS A 589 -5.40 -28.41 -30.82
C LYS A 589 -3.99 -27.94 -31.23
N SER A 590 -3.73 -26.63 -31.26
CA SER A 590 -2.43 -26.10 -31.67
C SER A 590 -1.35 -26.57 -30.69
N THR A 591 -0.50 -27.49 -31.13
CA THR A 591 0.59 -28.03 -30.32
C THR A 591 1.71 -27.01 -30.07
N SER A 592 1.74 -25.89 -30.81
CA SER A 592 2.76 -24.85 -30.66
C SER A 592 2.37 -23.72 -29.72
N GLY A 593 1.10 -23.60 -29.30
CA GLY A 593 0.65 -22.50 -28.42
C GLY A 593 0.81 -21.10 -29.02
N LEU A 594 1.02 -20.99 -30.34
CA LEU A 594 1.21 -19.75 -31.08
C LEU A 594 -0.11 -19.18 -31.57
N PHE A 595 -0.31 -17.87 -31.44
CA PHE A 595 -1.49 -17.16 -31.92
C PHE A 595 -1.15 -15.71 -32.28
N ASP A 596 -1.96 -15.11 -33.16
CA ASP A 596 -1.91 -13.70 -33.54
C ASP A 596 -3.20 -13.01 -33.08
N ILE A 597 -3.12 -11.72 -32.76
CA ILE A 597 -4.27 -10.94 -32.29
C ILE A 597 -4.46 -9.69 -33.13
N THR A 598 -5.70 -9.50 -33.57
CA THR A 598 -6.17 -8.32 -34.27
C THR A 598 -7.19 -7.61 -33.36
N LEU A 599 -7.09 -6.30 -33.22
CA LEU A 599 -8.10 -5.50 -32.53
C LEU A 599 -9.28 -5.25 -33.48
N TRP A 600 -10.50 -5.49 -33.02
CA TRP A 600 -11.73 -5.06 -33.68
C TRP A 600 -12.43 -4.01 -32.82
N ILE A 601 -12.79 -2.89 -33.43
CA ILE A 601 -13.62 -1.83 -32.84
C ILE A 601 -14.84 -1.64 -33.72
N ASP A 602 -16.02 -2.02 -33.22
CA ASP A 602 -17.32 -1.90 -33.91
C ASP A 602 -17.76 -0.43 -33.94
N LYS A 603 -17.21 0.34 -34.89
CA LYS A 603 -17.40 1.79 -34.99
C LYS A 603 -18.85 2.15 -35.30
N ASN A 604 -19.57 1.28 -36.00
CA ASN A 604 -20.95 1.52 -36.42
C ASN A 604 -22.01 0.80 -35.55
N ASN A 605 -21.57 0.03 -34.54
CA ASN A 605 -22.40 -0.74 -33.60
C ASN A 605 -23.33 -1.76 -34.26
N ASN A 606 -22.92 -2.34 -35.39
CA ASN A 606 -23.73 -3.33 -36.11
C ASN A 606 -23.45 -4.78 -35.67
N ASN A 607 -22.48 -5.02 -34.79
CA ASN A 607 -21.98 -6.33 -34.35
C ASN A 607 -21.50 -7.26 -35.48
N ILE A 608 -21.05 -6.68 -36.60
CA ILE A 608 -20.48 -7.38 -37.75
C ILE A 608 -19.02 -6.96 -37.87
N VAL A 609 -18.12 -7.93 -37.93
CA VAL A 609 -16.70 -7.64 -38.08
C VAL A 609 -16.42 -7.21 -39.53
N GLU A 610 -16.14 -5.94 -39.74
CA GLU A 610 -15.80 -5.34 -41.03
C GLU A 610 -14.28 -5.10 -41.15
N GLU A 611 -13.72 -5.18 -42.36
CA GLU A 611 -12.25 -5.13 -42.55
C GLU A 611 -11.63 -3.77 -42.19
N ASP A 612 -12.36 -2.67 -42.35
CA ASP A 612 -11.91 -1.32 -41.97
C ASP A 612 -12.05 -1.02 -40.46
N GLU A 613 -12.59 -1.99 -39.71
CA GLU A 613 -12.68 -1.99 -38.25
C GLU A 613 -11.64 -2.90 -37.60
N LYS A 614 -10.85 -3.63 -38.40
CA LYS A 614 -9.76 -4.49 -37.94
C LYS A 614 -8.43 -3.74 -37.94
N PHE A 615 -7.70 -3.86 -36.85
CA PHE A 615 -6.38 -3.27 -36.66
C PHE A 615 -5.38 -4.32 -36.22
N GLU A 616 -4.34 -4.55 -37.01
CA GLU A 616 -3.24 -5.44 -36.62
C GLU A 616 -2.48 -4.84 -35.43
N LEU A 617 -2.06 -5.69 -34.49
CA LEU A 617 -1.37 -5.24 -33.28
C LEU A 617 0.10 -5.64 -33.22
N LEU A 618 0.50 -6.78 -33.79
CA LEU A 618 1.86 -7.31 -33.65
C LEU A 618 2.73 -7.18 -34.91
N ASN A 619 2.10 -7.13 -36.08
CA ASN A 619 2.77 -7.34 -37.36
C ASN A 619 2.81 -6.09 -38.26
N ASN A 620 2.46 -4.92 -37.71
CA ASN A 620 2.63 -3.60 -38.31
C ASN A 620 3.76 -2.80 -37.64
N ALA A 621 3.98 -1.55 -38.08
CA ALA A 621 5.04 -0.68 -37.55
C ALA A 621 4.83 -0.38 -36.05
N GLU A 622 3.58 -0.20 -35.65
CA GLU A 622 3.15 -0.01 -34.26
C GLU A 622 3.43 -1.27 -33.42
N GLY A 623 3.22 -2.46 -33.98
CA GLY A 623 3.46 -3.74 -33.32
C GLY A 623 4.91 -4.03 -33.00
N GLN A 624 5.85 -3.52 -33.81
CA GLN A 624 7.28 -3.57 -33.48
C GLN A 624 7.61 -2.78 -32.20
N LYS A 625 6.81 -1.73 -31.86
CA LYS A 625 6.99 -0.99 -30.60
C LYS A 625 6.62 -1.85 -29.39
N TYR A 626 5.51 -2.62 -29.45
CA TYR A 626 5.14 -3.54 -28.37
C TYR A 626 6.22 -4.59 -28.12
N TYR A 627 6.74 -5.19 -29.19
CA TYR A 627 7.78 -6.20 -29.11
C TYR A 627 9.08 -5.64 -28.54
N GLY A 628 9.58 -4.53 -29.08
CA GLY A 628 10.80 -3.89 -28.61
C GLY A 628 10.72 -3.48 -27.13
N LEU A 629 9.55 -3.04 -26.66
CA LEU A 629 9.32 -2.73 -25.25
C LEU A 629 9.36 -3.98 -24.36
N GLN A 630 8.79 -5.11 -24.80
CA GLN A 630 8.88 -6.36 -24.02
C GLN A 630 10.32 -6.83 -23.86
N GLU A 631 11.12 -6.78 -24.94
CA GLU A 631 12.55 -7.10 -24.89
C GLU A 631 13.33 -6.11 -24.01
N GLN A 632 13.09 -4.80 -24.17
CA GLN A 632 13.73 -3.76 -23.37
C GLN A 632 13.42 -3.90 -21.87
N ASN A 633 12.20 -4.30 -21.53
CA ASN A 633 11.78 -4.46 -20.14
C ASN A 633 12.32 -5.75 -19.52
N SER A 634 12.88 -6.67 -20.31
CA SER A 634 13.48 -7.92 -19.83
C SER A 634 12.55 -8.64 -18.85
N ARG A 635 11.32 -8.91 -19.27
CA ARG A 635 10.32 -9.61 -18.46
C ARG A 635 9.46 -10.53 -19.29
N ASN A 636 9.11 -11.67 -18.71
CA ASN A 636 8.08 -12.56 -19.24
C ASN A 636 6.75 -12.29 -18.53
N ILE A 637 5.64 -12.51 -19.23
CA ILE A 637 4.31 -12.35 -18.66
C ILE A 637 3.91 -13.68 -18.03
N THR A 638 3.64 -13.72 -16.73
CA THR A 638 3.33 -14.98 -16.04
C THR A 638 2.03 -14.91 -15.23
N SER A 639 1.35 -16.05 -15.10
CA SER A 639 0.17 -16.20 -14.25
C SER A 639 0.47 -16.86 -12.89
N TYR A 640 1.73 -17.16 -12.62
CA TYR A 640 2.14 -17.73 -11.33
C TYR A 640 1.92 -16.69 -10.22
N ARG A 641 1.39 -17.14 -9.08
CA ARG A 641 1.19 -16.31 -7.90
C ARG A 641 1.98 -16.93 -6.76
N SER A 642 3.08 -16.27 -6.39
CA SER A 642 3.83 -16.67 -5.21
C SER A 642 2.98 -16.43 -3.97
N VAL A 643 2.96 -17.38 -3.04
CA VAL A 643 2.26 -17.20 -1.76
C VAL A 643 3.19 -16.43 -0.84
N TYR A 644 2.81 -15.22 -0.40
CA TYR A 644 3.46 -14.58 0.74
C TYR A 644 3.24 -15.46 1.95
N SER A 645 4.31 -15.98 2.55
CA SER A 645 4.18 -16.92 3.65
C SER A 645 4.09 -16.24 5.03
N LEU A 646 3.53 -15.02 5.09
CA LEU A 646 3.11 -14.46 6.38
C LEU A 646 2.12 -15.39 7.09
N THR A 647 1.44 -16.28 6.33
CA THR A 647 0.67 -17.40 6.85
C THR A 647 1.10 -18.70 6.16
N ASN A 648 1.38 -19.74 6.96
CA ASN A 648 1.64 -21.10 6.47
C ASN A 648 0.32 -21.71 5.95
N ILE A 649 -0.07 -21.40 4.71
CA ILE A 649 -1.20 -22.07 4.05
C ILE A 649 -0.62 -23.24 3.23
N PRO A 650 -0.68 -24.49 3.71
CA PRO A 650 0.23 -25.55 3.24
C PRO A 650 -0.17 -26.23 1.93
N ASN A 651 -1.28 -25.87 1.28
CA ASN A 651 -1.92 -26.78 0.31
C ASN A 651 -2.51 -26.17 -0.96
N ILE A 652 -2.13 -24.97 -1.37
CA ILE A 652 -2.52 -24.50 -2.71
C ILE A 652 -1.53 -25.09 -3.71
N SER A 653 -1.98 -26.10 -4.46
CA SER A 653 -1.23 -26.69 -5.56
C SER A 653 -1.10 -25.68 -6.69
N ASN A 654 -0.14 -24.75 -6.59
CA ASN A 654 0.18 -23.70 -7.57
C ASN A 654 0.57 -24.21 -8.98
N LYS A 655 0.56 -25.54 -9.22
CA LYS A 655 1.19 -26.15 -10.40
C LYS A 655 0.30 -26.18 -11.63
N ASP A 656 -1.01 -26.34 -11.50
CA ASP A 656 -1.85 -26.68 -12.68
C ASP A 656 -2.26 -25.47 -13.54
N TYR A 657 -2.05 -24.24 -13.06
CA TYR A 657 -2.51 -23.00 -13.71
C TYR A 657 -1.43 -21.94 -13.93
N SER A 658 -0.15 -22.34 -13.84
CA SER A 658 0.97 -21.47 -14.15
C SER A 658 1.23 -21.43 -15.66
N TYR A 659 1.24 -20.24 -16.24
CA TYR A 659 1.51 -20.02 -17.66
C TYR A 659 2.52 -18.89 -17.85
N GLN A 660 3.23 -18.94 -18.98
CA GLN A 660 4.12 -17.91 -19.49
C GLN A 660 3.60 -17.43 -20.84
N ILE A 661 3.64 -16.14 -21.10
CA ILE A 661 3.38 -15.55 -22.41
C ILE A 661 4.62 -14.77 -22.85
N GLN A 662 5.04 -15.03 -24.08
CA GLN A 662 6.16 -14.36 -24.74
C GLN A 662 5.82 -14.10 -26.21
N ILE A 663 6.56 -13.19 -26.85
CA ILE A 663 6.48 -13.01 -28.29
C ILE A 663 7.53 -13.91 -28.96
N ALA A 664 7.10 -14.67 -29.96
CA ALA A 664 7.93 -15.55 -30.77
C ALA A 664 7.95 -15.07 -32.23
N ASN A 665 9.14 -14.99 -32.83
CA ASN A 665 9.28 -14.71 -34.26
C ASN A 665 9.34 -16.02 -35.06
N LYS A 666 8.47 -16.15 -36.06
CA LYS A 666 8.46 -17.30 -36.97
C LYS A 666 8.17 -16.82 -38.40
N ASN A 667 9.09 -17.13 -39.31
CA ASN A 667 8.98 -16.76 -40.73
C ASN A 667 8.80 -15.24 -40.94
N ASN A 668 9.56 -14.41 -40.21
CA ASN A 668 9.46 -12.94 -40.23
C ASN A 668 8.11 -12.37 -39.78
N LYS A 669 7.30 -13.17 -39.07
CA LYS A 669 6.05 -12.73 -38.44
C LYS A 669 6.14 -12.97 -36.92
N ASN A 670 5.64 -12.01 -36.16
CA ASN A 670 5.57 -12.08 -34.70
C ASN A 670 4.25 -12.73 -34.27
N TYR A 671 4.34 -13.62 -33.28
CA TYR A 671 3.20 -14.32 -32.67
C TYR A 671 3.33 -14.25 -31.16
N LEU A 672 2.20 -14.31 -30.46
CA LEU A 672 2.20 -14.61 -29.03
C LEU A 672 2.30 -16.11 -28.84
N GLU A 673 3.06 -16.54 -27.83
CA GLU A 673 3.25 -17.94 -27.47
C GLU A 673 2.86 -18.15 -26.00
N ILE A 674 1.91 -19.05 -25.73
CA ILE A 674 1.54 -19.44 -24.35
C ILE A 674 2.17 -20.79 -24.00
N LYS A 675 3.04 -20.80 -22.99
CA LYS A 675 3.65 -22.02 -22.43
C LYS A 675 3.05 -22.34 -21.07
N GLN A 676 2.82 -23.62 -20.80
CA GLN A 676 2.51 -24.07 -19.44
C GLN A 676 3.82 -24.29 -18.69
N TYR A 677 3.82 -23.87 -17.44
CA TYR A 677 5.01 -23.70 -16.62
C TYR A 677 5.26 -24.84 -15.64
#